data_AF-A0A942QW02-F1
#
_entry.id   AF-A0A942QW02-F1
#
_cell.length_a   1.000
_cell.length_b   1.000
_cell.length_c   1.000
_cell.angle_alpha   90.00
_cell.angle_beta   90.00
_cell.angle_gamma   90.00
#
_symmetry.space_group_name_H-M   'P 1'
#
loop_
_entity.id
_entity.type
_entity.pdbx_description
1 polymer ?
#
loop_
_entity_poly.entity_id
_entity_poly.type
_entity_poly.pdbx_seq_one_letter_code
_entity_poly.pdbx_strand_id
1 'polypeptide(L)'
;MELKIAYGDSRLSKRWVNKKTTFDELCERFKVTRRTTETVAEYKKFTKDKRDATKDVGGYVLGHLKGGRRKKDTVESRSGITLDADHADSSFIDTVEMLFPHRCAVYSTHSHTLEEPRLRVVIPLAREVSPDEYAALSRLVAEAVGMDYFDDSTYEPERLMYWPSTPSDGEYIFKIIDGDTLDPDAYLSKLSDWRDCSLWPTSSRQSEVIQRSIRQQQDPLAKEGLVGAFCRAYPIEDVIAAFLPDVYEPSAMGGRYDYIPADSSAGVVLYEGKWAYSHHATDPACGRLLNAFDLVRIHKFPDLDEKAGFKAMSEFAVKDEKVKLLLAEERIAAAEKDFDRSGDWKSQLAREKSGVLSNTLGNLLLILNNDEDFAGIRHNRLANQIYGDNLPWERPHPPWRDADTAQLVACIDKRYGTFSARNYELALTKVADDRAYHPIREYLGGLPEWDRIPRIDTLLIDYLGAEDTPYVRAVTRKTLVAAVARILNPGAKLDSILVLNGKQGIGKSTLFSKLGQQWYSDSLSISDMKDKTAPEKLQGYWILELGELAGIKKMDVETVKSFITRVDDKYRPSYGRAVESHPRQCIIVGTTNSDGGFLRDITGNRRFWPVWVSGEGKYNAWELTDIDQIWAEALVKYQGGEELFLTGDTLAAAFAEQRDAMENDDREGLVAEYLDALLPENWDAMDIYRRLEYIRSPGDPTGAKGSIRRGQVCVMEIWCECFGKSRESIKKADSYEIQSILNRLGGWVKFSGGKTGKRYVPMYGPQQVFIRADCVLSIDD
;
A
#
# COMPACT_ATOMS: atom_id res chain seq x y z
N MET A 1 -59.23 54.24 17.17
CA MET A 1 -58.99 52.77 17.16
C MET A 1 -57.75 52.48 17.99
N GLU A 2 -57.78 51.45 18.85
CA GLU A 2 -56.64 51.04 19.67
C GLU A 2 -55.75 50.08 18.86
N LEU A 3 -54.45 50.36 18.78
CA LEU A 3 -53.44 49.61 18.03
C LEU A 3 -52.48 48.91 19.01
N LYS A 4 -52.12 47.65 18.75
CA LYS A 4 -51.06 46.98 19.48
C LYS A 4 -49.70 47.41 18.93
N ILE A 5 -48.75 47.63 19.84
CA ILE A 5 -47.40 48.04 19.50
C ILE A 5 -46.41 47.46 20.51
N ALA A 6 -45.25 47.00 20.05
CA ALA A 6 -44.18 46.52 20.89
C ALA A 6 -42.99 47.49 20.84
N TYR A 7 -42.46 47.86 22.01
CA TYR A 7 -41.35 48.80 22.16
C TYR A 7 -40.03 48.10 22.51
N GLY A 8 -38.93 48.58 21.93
CA GLY A 8 -37.57 48.17 22.29
C GLY A 8 -36.67 49.39 22.45
N ASP A 9 -35.80 49.36 23.46
CA ASP A 9 -34.85 50.45 23.75
C ASP A 9 -33.70 50.53 22.72
N SER A 10 -33.46 49.44 21.99
CA SER A 10 -32.44 49.33 20.96
C SER A 10 -32.81 48.24 19.94
N ARG A 11 -32.22 48.28 18.75
CA ARG A 11 -32.25 47.16 17.79
C ARG A 11 -31.74 45.83 18.38
N LEU A 12 -30.88 45.90 19.40
CA LEU A 12 -30.26 44.76 20.10
C LEU A 12 -31.11 44.27 21.29
N SER A 13 -32.26 44.89 21.56
CA SER A 13 -33.14 44.51 22.67
C SER A 13 -33.61 43.06 22.53
N LYS A 14 -33.27 42.23 23.52
CA LYS A 14 -33.76 40.84 23.63
C LYS A 14 -35.18 40.74 24.19
N ARG A 15 -35.65 41.81 24.85
CA ARG A 15 -36.97 41.89 25.47
C ARG A 15 -37.68 43.15 24.96
N TRP A 16 -38.90 42.96 24.46
CA TRP A 16 -39.78 43.97 23.91
C TRP A 16 -41.02 44.08 24.80
N VAL A 17 -41.51 45.31 24.98
CA VAL A 17 -42.67 45.59 25.85
C VAL A 17 -43.89 45.85 24.99
N ASN A 18 -44.85 44.94 25.04
CA ASN A 18 -46.15 45.09 24.37
C ASN A 18 -47.00 46.16 25.09
N LYS A 19 -47.56 47.09 24.33
CA LYS A 19 -48.48 48.13 24.78
C LYS A 19 -49.61 48.34 23.76
N LYS A 20 -50.55 49.19 24.13
CA LYS A 20 -51.63 49.72 23.30
C LYS A 20 -51.40 51.21 23.07
N THR A 21 -51.77 51.72 21.91
CA THR A 21 -51.66 53.13 21.52
C THR A 21 -52.76 53.49 20.52
N THR A 22 -52.87 54.76 20.13
CA THR A 22 -53.69 55.19 18.98
C THR A 22 -52.81 55.71 17.86
N PHE A 23 -53.35 55.80 16.64
CA PHE A 23 -52.60 56.38 15.53
C PHE A 23 -52.24 57.86 15.78
N ASP A 24 -53.13 58.62 16.43
CA ASP A 24 -52.89 60.03 16.75
C ASP A 24 -51.74 60.19 17.77
N GLU A 25 -51.67 59.32 18.79
CA GLU A 25 -50.54 59.28 19.73
C GLU A 25 -49.21 58.95 19.04
N LEU A 26 -49.24 58.05 18.05
CA LEU A 26 -48.07 57.73 17.25
C LEU A 26 -47.65 58.93 16.39
N CYS A 27 -48.59 59.63 15.75
CA CYS A 27 -48.33 60.85 15.01
C CYS A 27 -47.68 61.93 15.88
N GLU A 28 -48.19 62.18 17.09
CA GLU A 28 -47.58 63.13 18.03
C GLU A 28 -46.15 62.72 18.41
N ARG A 29 -45.89 61.42 18.58
CA ARG A 29 -44.54 60.92 18.83
C ARG A 29 -43.63 61.05 17.60
N PHE A 30 -44.15 60.84 16.39
CA PHE A 30 -43.38 60.97 15.15
C PHE A 30 -43.09 62.43 14.80
N LYS A 31 -43.91 63.38 15.23
CA LYS A 31 -43.73 64.81 14.96
C LYS A 31 -42.41 65.37 15.52
N VAL A 32 -41.84 64.75 16.56
CA VAL A 32 -40.63 65.21 17.24
C VAL A 32 -39.49 64.19 17.06
N THR A 33 -38.47 64.56 16.28
CA THR A 33 -37.26 63.76 16.10
C THR A 33 -36.25 63.94 17.24
N ARG A 34 -35.49 62.89 17.55
CA ARG A 34 -34.34 62.99 18.45
C ARG A 34 -33.08 63.40 17.67
N ARG A 35 -32.58 64.61 17.92
CA ARG A 35 -31.32 65.07 17.34
C ARG A 35 -30.11 64.42 18.00
N THR A 36 -29.21 63.88 17.20
CA THR A 36 -27.92 63.29 17.60
C THR A 36 -26.78 64.32 17.46
N THR A 37 -25.58 63.99 17.93
CA THR A 37 -24.48 64.96 18.06
C THR A 37 -23.68 65.18 16.78
N GLU A 38 -23.67 64.20 15.88
CA GLU A 38 -22.94 64.26 14.61
C GLU A 38 -23.69 65.05 13.54
N THR A 39 -22.95 65.54 12.55
CA THR A 39 -23.49 66.16 11.33
C THR A 39 -23.82 65.11 10.27
N VAL A 40 -24.64 65.46 9.27
CA VAL A 40 -24.96 64.61 8.11
C VAL A 40 -23.67 64.16 7.41
N ALA A 41 -22.69 65.06 7.25
CA ALA A 41 -21.41 64.77 6.61
C ALA A 41 -20.54 63.79 7.42
N GLU A 42 -20.56 63.88 8.74
CA GLU A 42 -19.85 62.94 9.62
C GLU A 42 -20.52 61.56 9.63
N TYR A 43 -21.85 61.53 9.71
CA TYR A 43 -22.63 60.29 9.67
C TYR A 43 -22.36 59.50 8.36
N LYS A 44 -22.29 60.19 7.22
CA LYS A 44 -21.95 59.58 5.92
C LYS A 44 -20.54 58.97 5.89
N LYS A 45 -19.63 59.35 6.79
CA LYS A 45 -18.28 58.74 6.88
C LYS A 45 -18.19 57.58 7.88
N PHE A 46 -19.22 57.35 8.70
CA PHE A 46 -19.22 56.26 9.68
C PHE A 46 -19.28 54.89 8.99
N THR A 47 -18.67 53.89 9.63
CA THR A 47 -18.87 52.47 9.28
C THR A 47 -20.33 52.07 9.49
N LYS A 48 -20.78 51.00 8.84
CA LYS A 48 -22.15 50.49 8.97
C LYS A 48 -22.56 50.29 10.43
N ASP A 49 -21.70 49.65 11.22
CA ASP A 49 -21.99 49.39 12.64
C ASP A 49 -22.13 50.67 13.47
N LYS A 50 -21.29 51.67 13.19
CA LYS A 50 -21.35 52.96 13.88
C LYS A 50 -22.60 53.74 13.45
N ARG A 51 -22.95 53.75 12.15
CA ARG A 51 -24.21 54.35 11.66
C ARG A 51 -25.44 53.73 12.31
N ASP A 52 -25.45 52.41 12.43
CA ASP A 52 -26.54 51.67 13.05
C ASP A 52 -26.65 51.95 14.54
N ALA A 53 -25.53 52.05 15.27
CA ALA A 53 -25.52 52.38 16.69
C ALA A 53 -25.95 53.84 16.95
N THR A 54 -25.52 54.78 16.08
CA THR A 54 -25.83 56.20 16.22
C THR A 54 -27.30 56.52 16.00
N LYS A 55 -27.94 55.92 14.97
CA LYS A 55 -29.38 56.14 14.70
C LYS A 55 -30.30 55.44 15.69
N ASP A 56 -29.77 54.48 16.46
CA ASP A 56 -30.53 53.63 17.38
C ASP A 56 -30.95 54.39 18.63
N VAL A 57 -32.10 55.03 18.55
CA VAL A 57 -32.78 55.71 19.65
C VAL A 57 -33.95 54.86 20.19
N GLY A 58 -33.86 53.55 19.99
CA GLY A 58 -34.95 52.59 20.18
C GLY A 58 -35.85 52.48 18.95
N GLY A 59 -36.81 51.57 19.03
CA GLY A 59 -37.73 51.32 17.93
C GLY A 59 -39.05 50.68 18.36
N TYR A 60 -39.86 50.34 17.36
CA TYR A 60 -41.15 49.71 17.52
C TYR A 60 -41.41 48.64 16.46
N VAL A 61 -42.26 47.70 16.82
CA VAL A 61 -42.98 46.82 15.89
C VAL A 61 -44.45 47.17 16.06
N LEU A 62 -45.13 47.59 14.99
CA LEU A 62 -46.55 47.99 15.04
C LEU A 62 -47.45 46.74 15.04
N GLY A 63 -47.41 46.02 16.17
CA GLY A 63 -48.07 44.76 16.39
C GLY A 63 -47.80 44.18 17.78
N HIS A 64 -48.06 42.89 17.93
CA HIS A 64 -47.93 42.15 19.19
C HIS A 64 -46.89 41.04 19.09
N LEU A 65 -46.01 40.94 20.09
CA LEU A 65 -44.93 39.94 20.13
C LEU A 65 -45.14 38.93 21.25
N LYS A 66 -45.29 37.65 20.89
CA LYS A 66 -45.41 36.52 21.83
C LYS A 66 -44.15 36.41 22.68
N GLY A 67 -44.32 36.41 24.01
CA GLY A 67 -43.21 36.33 24.96
C GLY A 67 -42.26 37.54 24.96
N GLY A 68 -42.64 38.65 24.32
CA GLY A 68 -41.84 39.87 24.26
C GLY A 68 -40.49 39.68 23.57
N ARG A 69 -40.40 38.77 22.59
CA ARG A 69 -39.20 38.58 21.76
C ARG A 69 -39.51 38.98 20.33
N ARG A 70 -38.50 39.50 19.63
CA ARG A 70 -38.60 39.86 18.21
C ARG A 70 -37.84 38.84 17.36
N LYS A 71 -38.59 37.86 16.88
CA LYS A 71 -38.21 36.82 15.91
C LYS A 71 -39.40 36.54 14.99
N LYS A 72 -39.15 35.96 13.82
CA LYS A 72 -40.16 35.56 12.82
C LYS A 72 -41.35 34.81 13.43
N ASP A 73 -41.05 33.78 14.22
CA ASP A 73 -42.02 32.89 14.89
C ASP A 73 -42.72 33.49 16.12
N THR A 74 -42.31 34.69 16.54
CA THR A 74 -42.84 35.35 17.75
C THR A 74 -43.75 36.54 17.45
N VAL A 75 -43.94 36.90 16.19
CA VAL A 75 -44.93 37.92 15.80
C VAL A 75 -46.32 37.28 15.86
N GLU A 76 -47.17 37.77 16.75
CA GLU A 76 -48.53 37.25 16.91
C GLU A 76 -49.51 37.95 15.97
N SER A 77 -49.40 39.28 15.85
CA SER A 77 -50.21 40.07 14.94
C SER A 77 -49.56 41.41 14.60
N ARG A 78 -49.99 42.03 13.50
CA ARG A 78 -49.64 43.41 13.10
C ARG A 78 -50.89 44.28 13.12
N SER A 79 -50.79 45.45 13.74
CA SER A 79 -51.87 46.46 13.80
C SER A 79 -51.69 47.56 12.75
N GLY A 80 -50.60 47.54 12.00
CA GLY A 80 -50.24 48.56 11.02
C GLY A 80 -49.13 48.12 10.07
N ILE A 81 -49.15 48.70 8.88
CA ILE A 81 -48.10 48.56 7.87
C ILE A 81 -47.07 49.67 8.08
N THR A 82 -45.81 49.31 8.01
CA THR A 82 -44.69 50.24 8.06
C THR A 82 -43.81 49.98 6.85
N LEU A 83 -43.67 50.96 5.96
CA LEU A 83 -42.89 50.86 4.74
C LEU A 83 -41.67 51.79 4.80
N ASP A 84 -40.46 51.25 4.72
CA ASP A 84 -39.22 52.03 4.56
C ASP A 84 -39.00 52.37 3.08
N ALA A 85 -39.24 53.63 2.70
CA ALA A 85 -39.01 54.18 1.38
C ALA A 85 -37.58 54.72 1.26
N ASP A 86 -36.62 53.80 1.13
CA ASP A 86 -35.19 54.09 1.05
C ASP A 86 -34.72 54.59 -0.34
N HIS A 87 -35.59 54.45 -1.35
CA HIS A 87 -35.35 54.84 -2.75
C HIS A 87 -36.36 55.89 -3.24
N ALA A 88 -36.92 56.68 -2.32
CA ALA A 88 -37.85 57.74 -2.65
C ALA A 88 -37.16 58.83 -3.50
N ASP A 89 -37.92 59.39 -4.44
CA ASP A 89 -37.55 60.62 -5.13
C ASP A 89 -38.14 61.85 -4.43
N SER A 90 -37.83 63.05 -4.92
CA SER A 90 -38.32 64.30 -4.35
C SER A 90 -39.85 64.47 -4.43
N SER A 91 -40.52 63.73 -5.32
CA SER A 91 -41.98 63.74 -5.48
C SER A 91 -42.70 62.67 -4.66
N PHE A 92 -41.97 61.79 -3.96
CA PHE A 92 -42.56 60.63 -3.28
C PHE A 92 -43.70 60.98 -2.33
N ILE A 93 -43.58 62.06 -1.56
CA ILE A 93 -44.64 62.47 -0.63
C ILE A 93 -45.91 62.87 -1.39
N ASP A 94 -45.78 63.57 -2.52
CA ASP A 94 -46.89 63.94 -3.38
C ASP A 94 -47.49 62.71 -4.06
N THR A 95 -46.66 61.74 -4.45
CA THR A 95 -47.08 60.44 -4.99
C THR A 95 -47.90 59.66 -3.97
N VAL A 96 -47.47 59.59 -2.71
CA VAL A 96 -48.25 58.95 -1.64
C VAL A 96 -49.58 59.68 -1.44
N GLU A 97 -49.57 61.02 -1.37
CA GLU A 97 -50.80 61.80 -1.19
C GLU A 97 -51.78 61.68 -2.36
N MET A 98 -51.28 61.50 -3.59
CA MET A 98 -52.11 61.35 -4.79
C MET A 98 -52.64 59.92 -5.00
N LEU A 99 -51.80 58.91 -4.75
CA LEU A 99 -52.10 57.51 -5.10
C LEU A 99 -52.64 56.70 -3.93
N PHE A 100 -52.41 57.11 -2.68
CA PHE A 100 -52.77 56.33 -1.50
C PHE A 100 -53.95 56.97 -0.75
N PRO A 101 -55.18 56.42 -0.88
CA PRO A 101 -56.40 57.05 -0.34
C PRO A 101 -56.58 56.86 1.18
N HIS A 102 -55.64 56.21 1.85
CA HIS A 102 -55.77 55.85 3.26
C HIS A 102 -54.91 56.74 4.15
N ARG A 103 -55.39 56.93 5.39
CA ARG A 103 -54.69 57.70 6.41
C ARG A 103 -53.30 57.13 6.66
N CYS A 104 -52.27 57.97 6.63
CA CYS A 104 -50.91 57.54 6.96
C CYS A 104 -50.04 58.68 7.51
N ALA A 105 -48.91 58.31 8.11
CA ALA A 105 -47.89 59.25 8.56
C ALA A 105 -46.60 58.97 7.79
N VAL A 106 -46.01 60.01 7.22
CA VAL A 106 -44.74 59.96 6.52
C VAL A 106 -43.70 60.73 7.33
N TYR A 107 -42.55 60.12 7.62
CA TYR A 107 -41.45 60.84 8.25
C TYR A 107 -40.07 60.41 7.74
N SER A 108 -39.08 61.30 7.86
CA SER A 108 -37.73 61.00 7.39
C SER A 108 -36.94 60.09 8.33
N THR A 109 -36.13 59.21 7.75
CA THR A 109 -35.18 58.39 8.50
C THR A 109 -33.90 59.15 8.79
N HIS A 110 -33.05 58.63 9.68
CA HIS A 110 -31.80 59.27 10.06
C HIS A 110 -30.84 59.54 8.90
N SER A 111 -30.92 58.74 7.82
CA SER A 111 -30.03 58.87 6.65
C SER A 111 -30.59 59.78 5.56
N HIS A 112 -31.71 60.44 5.81
CA HIS A 112 -32.35 61.33 4.83
C HIS A 112 -31.48 62.56 4.51
N THR A 113 -31.40 62.90 3.22
CA THR A 113 -31.02 64.23 2.73
C THR A 113 -32.00 64.69 1.66
N LEU A 114 -31.92 65.96 1.25
CA LEU A 114 -32.74 66.51 0.16
C LEU A 114 -32.46 65.83 -1.19
N GLU A 115 -31.21 65.44 -1.44
CA GLU A 115 -30.78 64.76 -2.67
C GLU A 115 -31.10 63.26 -2.66
N GLU A 116 -31.10 62.63 -1.48
CA GLU A 116 -31.42 61.21 -1.29
C GLU A 116 -32.55 61.07 -0.25
N PRO A 117 -33.82 61.30 -0.64
CA PRO A 117 -34.95 61.15 0.26
C PRO A 117 -35.07 59.73 0.81
N ARG A 118 -35.12 59.60 2.14
CA ARG A 118 -35.33 58.33 2.84
C ARG A 118 -36.42 58.50 3.87
N LEU A 119 -37.59 57.95 3.56
CA LEU A 119 -38.82 58.21 4.29
C LEU A 119 -39.39 56.90 4.83
N ARG A 120 -40.28 57.00 5.81
CA ARG A 120 -41.06 55.88 6.32
C ARG A 120 -42.52 56.23 6.28
N VAL A 121 -43.33 55.33 5.72
CA VAL A 121 -44.79 55.44 5.67
C VAL A 121 -45.39 54.49 6.71
N VAL A 122 -46.19 55.03 7.63
CA VAL A 122 -46.86 54.28 8.71
C VAL A 122 -48.37 54.35 8.51
N ILE A 123 -48.99 53.19 8.36
CA ILE A 123 -50.39 53.04 7.95
C ILE A 123 -51.12 52.21 9.02
N PRO A 124 -52.15 52.76 9.71
CA PRO A 124 -52.97 52.00 10.64
C PRO A 124 -53.95 51.09 9.88
N LEU A 125 -54.18 49.89 10.41
CA LEU A 125 -55.13 48.93 9.83
C LEU A 125 -56.46 48.92 10.59
N ALA A 126 -57.56 48.65 9.87
CA ALA A 126 -58.91 48.54 10.44
C ALA A 126 -59.13 47.26 11.27
N ARG A 127 -58.25 46.24 11.10
CA ARG A 127 -58.14 45.07 11.96
C ARG A 127 -56.69 44.61 12.08
N GLU A 128 -56.41 43.79 13.09
CA GLU A 128 -55.14 43.09 13.17
C GLU A 128 -55.03 42.02 12.08
N VAL A 129 -53.81 41.81 11.59
CA VAL A 129 -53.48 40.81 10.58
C VAL A 129 -52.41 39.85 11.09
N SER A 130 -52.42 38.61 10.61
CA SER A 130 -51.37 37.62 10.88
C SER A 130 -50.03 38.01 10.23
N PRO A 131 -48.91 37.37 10.61
CA PRO A 131 -47.62 37.58 9.94
C PRO A 131 -47.64 37.32 8.42
N ASP A 132 -48.38 36.30 7.97
CA ASP A 132 -48.49 35.95 6.55
C ASP A 132 -49.39 36.94 5.80
N GLU A 133 -50.52 37.33 6.40
CA GLU A 133 -51.38 38.38 5.85
C GLU A 133 -50.62 39.70 5.72
N TYR A 134 -49.78 40.05 6.70
CA TYR A 134 -48.93 41.26 6.65
C TYR A 134 -47.99 41.23 5.45
N ALA A 135 -47.35 40.09 5.18
CA ALA A 135 -46.39 39.95 4.08
C ALA A 135 -47.05 40.14 2.70
N ALA A 136 -48.25 39.58 2.49
CA ALA A 136 -49.02 39.79 1.26
C ALA A 136 -49.57 41.23 1.17
N LEU A 137 -50.19 41.70 2.25
CA LEU A 137 -50.84 43.02 2.32
C LEU A 137 -49.85 44.16 2.11
N SER A 138 -48.70 44.12 2.77
CA SER A 138 -47.68 45.18 2.66
C SER A 138 -47.09 45.28 1.23
N ARG A 139 -47.03 44.17 0.48
CA ARG A 139 -46.63 44.16 -0.94
C ARG A 139 -47.69 44.76 -1.85
N LEU A 140 -48.96 44.41 -1.65
CA LEU A 140 -50.08 45.00 -2.41
C LEU A 140 -50.20 46.51 -2.16
N VAL A 141 -49.95 46.96 -0.93
CA VAL A 141 -49.91 48.38 -0.59
C VAL A 141 -48.70 49.07 -1.22
N ALA A 142 -47.53 48.43 -1.19
CA ALA A 142 -46.34 48.97 -1.86
C ALA A 142 -46.54 49.07 -3.38
N GLU A 143 -47.16 48.08 -4.02
CA GLU A 143 -47.49 48.09 -5.45
C GLU A 143 -48.42 49.27 -5.81
N ALA A 144 -49.42 49.56 -4.98
CA ALA A 144 -50.36 50.66 -5.22
C ALA A 144 -49.71 52.05 -5.23
N VAL A 145 -48.58 52.22 -4.52
CA VAL A 145 -47.81 53.48 -4.50
C VAL A 145 -46.67 53.46 -5.52
N GLY A 146 -46.05 52.30 -5.70
CA GLY A 146 -44.84 52.09 -6.49
C GLY A 146 -43.86 51.21 -5.72
N MET A 147 -43.84 49.92 -6.06
CA MET A 147 -43.12 48.90 -5.28
C MET A 147 -41.61 49.19 -5.17
N ASP A 148 -41.04 49.82 -6.20
CA ASP A 148 -39.60 50.10 -6.27
C ASP A 148 -39.10 51.23 -5.36
N TYR A 149 -39.99 51.98 -4.70
CA TYR A 149 -39.61 52.96 -3.70
C TYR A 149 -39.15 52.34 -2.37
N PHE A 150 -39.63 51.13 -2.07
CA PHE A 150 -39.53 50.55 -0.74
C PHE A 150 -38.38 49.54 -0.60
N ASP A 151 -37.80 49.41 0.58
CA ASP A 151 -36.83 48.35 0.88
C ASP A 151 -37.55 47.01 1.07
N ASP A 152 -37.04 45.93 0.45
CA ASP A 152 -37.70 44.62 0.43
C ASP A 152 -37.86 44.00 1.83
N SER A 153 -37.03 44.37 2.80
CA SER A 153 -37.15 43.86 4.18
C SER A 153 -38.34 44.47 4.94
N THR A 154 -39.00 45.48 4.38
CA THR A 154 -40.17 46.11 4.99
C THR A 154 -41.39 45.18 5.06
N TYR A 155 -41.40 44.14 4.22
CA TYR A 155 -42.44 43.11 4.18
C TYR A 155 -42.23 41.99 5.22
N GLU A 156 -41.13 42.03 5.98
CA GLU A 156 -40.88 41.10 7.09
C GLU A 156 -41.76 41.48 8.30
N PRO A 157 -42.57 40.56 8.83
CA PRO A 157 -43.52 40.87 9.91
C PRO A 157 -42.80 41.29 11.22
N GLU A 158 -41.62 40.72 11.49
CA GLU A 158 -40.80 41.02 12.67
C GLU A 158 -39.93 42.27 12.51
N ARG A 159 -40.00 42.95 11.35
CA ARG A 159 -39.19 44.15 11.09
C ARG A 159 -39.48 45.23 12.13
N LEU A 160 -38.42 45.67 12.79
CA LEU A 160 -38.48 46.83 13.68
C LEU A 160 -38.32 48.11 12.88
N MET A 161 -39.00 49.16 13.31
CA MET A 161 -38.85 50.50 12.79
C MET A 161 -38.24 51.38 13.88
N TYR A 162 -37.15 52.08 13.55
CA TYR A 162 -36.51 53.01 14.50
C TYR A 162 -37.45 54.17 14.82
N TRP A 163 -37.40 54.68 16.06
CA TRP A 163 -38.00 55.99 16.33
C TRP A 163 -37.27 57.08 15.52
N PRO A 164 -37.95 58.19 15.19
CA PRO A 164 -37.32 59.26 14.44
C PRO A 164 -36.08 59.81 15.17
N SER A 165 -34.98 59.82 14.45
CA SER A 165 -33.74 60.47 14.84
C SER A 165 -33.14 61.17 13.64
N THR A 166 -32.40 62.25 13.88
CA THR A 166 -31.85 63.11 12.82
C THR A 166 -30.48 63.63 13.25
N PRO A 167 -29.49 63.71 12.36
CA PRO A 167 -28.22 64.38 12.63
C PRO A 167 -28.42 65.82 13.15
N SER A 168 -27.44 66.34 13.86
CA SER A 168 -27.49 67.68 14.48
C SER A 168 -27.92 68.78 13.52
N ASP A 169 -27.39 68.77 12.29
CA ASP A 169 -27.66 69.69 11.19
C ASP A 169 -28.61 69.13 10.11
N GLY A 170 -29.18 67.94 10.31
CA GLY A 170 -30.07 67.29 9.35
C GLY A 170 -31.48 67.88 9.32
N GLU A 171 -32.12 67.77 8.16
CA GLU A 171 -33.52 68.12 7.95
C GLU A 171 -34.44 66.97 8.38
N TYR A 172 -35.54 67.30 9.04
CA TYR A 172 -36.53 66.33 9.49
C TYR A 172 -37.88 66.62 8.86
N ILE A 173 -38.41 65.64 8.13
CA ILE A 173 -39.72 65.72 7.48
C ILE A 173 -40.70 64.91 8.31
N PHE A 174 -41.88 65.48 8.55
CA PHE A 174 -43.04 64.79 9.09
C PHE A 174 -44.30 65.33 8.42
N LYS A 175 -45.12 64.44 7.83
CA LYS A 175 -46.40 64.77 7.20
C LYS A 175 -47.45 63.74 7.61
N ILE A 176 -48.65 64.21 7.92
CA ILE A 176 -49.84 63.36 8.06
C ILE A 176 -50.62 63.51 6.76
N ILE A 177 -51.00 62.39 6.16
CA ILE A 177 -51.88 62.34 5.00
C ILE A 177 -53.23 61.82 5.50
N ASP A 178 -54.27 62.62 5.31
CA ASP A 178 -55.63 62.28 5.68
C ASP A 178 -56.25 61.28 4.70
N GLY A 179 -57.19 60.47 5.18
CA GLY A 179 -57.86 59.44 4.40
C GLY A 179 -58.61 58.47 5.29
N ASP A 180 -59.15 57.41 4.69
CA ASP A 180 -59.85 56.36 5.45
C ASP A 180 -58.85 55.39 6.10
N THR A 181 -59.28 54.66 7.13
CA THR A 181 -58.44 53.59 7.69
C THR A 181 -58.36 52.43 6.69
N LEU A 182 -57.16 51.86 6.48
CA LEU A 182 -56.98 50.79 5.51
C LEU A 182 -57.66 49.50 5.99
N ASP A 183 -58.56 48.95 5.18
CA ASP A 183 -59.14 47.62 5.38
C ASP A 183 -58.25 46.53 4.75
N PRO A 184 -57.63 45.64 5.55
CA PRO A 184 -56.81 44.54 5.04
C PRO A 184 -57.54 43.65 4.02
N ASP A 185 -58.82 43.35 4.27
CA ASP A 185 -59.58 42.37 3.48
C ASP A 185 -59.85 42.87 2.05
N ALA A 186 -60.03 44.19 1.89
CA ALA A 186 -60.20 44.83 0.59
C ALA A 186 -58.94 44.73 -0.31
N TYR A 187 -57.74 44.66 0.29
CA TYR A 187 -56.51 44.43 -0.47
C TYR A 187 -56.25 42.95 -0.69
N LEU A 188 -56.38 42.12 0.34
CA LEU A 188 -56.12 40.67 0.22
C LEU A 188 -57.04 40.00 -0.82
N SER A 189 -58.28 40.48 -0.96
CA SER A 189 -59.23 40.00 -1.98
C SER A 189 -58.90 40.39 -3.43
N LYS A 190 -57.90 41.27 -3.66
CA LYS A 190 -57.38 41.54 -5.01
C LYS A 190 -56.61 40.35 -5.58
N LEU A 191 -56.11 39.48 -4.71
CA LEU A 191 -55.50 38.21 -5.09
C LEU A 191 -56.58 37.13 -5.10
N SER A 192 -56.56 36.23 -6.09
CA SER A 192 -57.49 35.09 -6.13
C SER A 192 -57.33 34.18 -4.91
N ASP A 193 -56.09 34.04 -4.42
CA ASP A 193 -55.79 33.48 -3.11
C ASP A 193 -54.53 34.14 -2.55
N TRP A 194 -54.66 34.95 -1.50
CA TRP A 194 -53.49 35.58 -0.88
C TRP A 194 -52.56 34.58 -0.19
N ARG A 195 -53.02 33.34 0.08
CA ARG A 195 -52.16 32.29 0.62
C ARG A 195 -51.19 31.74 -0.41
N ASP A 196 -51.43 31.96 -1.70
CA ASP A 196 -50.48 31.59 -2.76
C ASP A 196 -49.42 32.69 -2.91
N CYS A 197 -48.21 32.42 -2.43
CA CYS A 197 -47.09 33.36 -2.49
C CYS A 197 -46.64 33.69 -3.92
N SER A 198 -47.03 32.90 -4.92
CA SER A 198 -46.71 33.18 -6.32
C SER A 198 -47.47 34.37 -6.90
N LEU A 199 -48.61 34.70 -6.31
CA LEU A 199 -49.46 35.81 -6.73
C LEU A 199 -49.03 37.14 -6.10
N TRP A 200 -48.09 37.12 -5.16
CA TRP A 200 -47.66 38.32 -4.46
C TRP A 200 -46.80 39.20 -5.39
N PRO A 201 -47.02 40.52 -5.41
CA PRO A 201 -46.13 41.44 -6.11
C PRO A 201 -44.69 41.27 -5.64
N THR A 202 -43.73 41.28 -6.56
CA THR A 202 -42.29 41.22 -6.26
C THR A 202 -41.59 42.40 -6.91
N SER A 203 -40.60 42.97 -6.21
CA SER A 203 -39.84 44.09 -6.76
C SER A 203 -38.89 43.60 -7.86
N SER A 204 -38.59 44.47 -8.82
CA SER A 204 -37.57 44.18 -9.85
C SER A 204 -36.21 43.83 -9.21
N ARG A 205 -35.90 44.50 -8.09
CA ARG A 205 -34.70 44.31 -7.28
C ARG A 205 -34.64 42.94 -6.61
N GLN A 206 -35.74 42.41 -6.06
CA GLN A 206 -35.75 41.09 -5.43
C GLN A 206 -35.36 39.98 -6.42
N SER A 207 -35.88 40.05 -7.65
CA SER A 207 -35.56 39.11 -8.73
C SER A 207 -34.10 39.24 -9.20
N GLU A 208 -33.60 40.46 -9.35
CA GLU A 208 -32.19 40.70 -9.71
C GLU A 208 -31.21 40.28 -8.62
N VAL A 209 -31.56 40.45 -7.34
CA VAL A 209 -30.70 40.06 -6.20
C VAL A 209 -30.54 38.55 -6.12
N ILE A 210 -31.60 37.77 -6.38
CA ILE A 210 -31.52 36.31 -6.42
C ILE A 210 -30.64 35.86 -7.60
N GLN A 211 -30.88 36.40 -8.80
CA GLN A 211 -30.08 36.09 -9.99
C GLN A 211 -28.61 36.48 -9.83
N ARG A 212 -28.34 37.64 -9.22
CA ARG A 212 -26.98 38.08 -8.89
C ARG A 212 -26.32 37.17 -7.84
N SER A 213 -27.08 36.73 -6.84
CA SER A 213 -26.59 35.79 -5.82
C SER A 213 -26.25 34.43 -6.41
N ILE A 214 -27.07 33.91 -7.34
CA ILE A 214 -26.77 32.68 -8.10
C ILE A 214 -25.44 32.85 -8.86
N ARG A 215 -25.26 33.96 -9.58
CA ARG A 215 -24.01 34.24 -10.34
C ARG A 215 -22.77 34.41 -9.45
N GLN A 216 -22.95 34.85 -8.21
CA GLN A 216 -21.85 35.02 -7.25
C GLN A 216 -21.47 33.73 -6.53
N GLN A 217 -22.39 32.78 -6.41
CA GLN A 217 -22.09 31.49 -5.81
C GLN A 217 -21.46 30.53 -6.83
N GLN A 218 -20.48 29.75 -6.38
CA GLN A 218 -19.93 28.67 -7.18
C GLN A 218 -21.01 27.59 -7.41
N ASP A 219 -21.07 27.03 -8.62
CA ASP A 219 -21.97 25.93 -8.95
C ASP A 219 -21.78 24.76 -7.96
N PRO A 220 -22.81 24.37 -7.19
CA PRO A 220 -22.71 23.34 -6.17
C PRO A 220 -22.36 21.97 -6.75
N LEU A 221 -22.74 21.69 -8.00
CA LEU A 221 -22.43 20.42 -8.67
C LEU A 221 -20.99 20.38 -9.18
N ALA A 222 -20.37 21.53 -9.44
CA ALA A 222 -18.96 21.63 -9.83
C ALA A 222 -18.00 21.71 -8.64
N LYS A 223 -18.52 21.86 -7.42
CA LYS A 223 -17.70 21.98 -6.21
C LYS A 223 -17.01 20.67 -5.90
N GLU A 224 -15.73 20.72 -5.54
CA GLU A 224 -14.98 19.54 -5.11
C GLU A 224 -15.22 19.23 -3.62
N GLY A 225 -14.95 17.98 -3.25
CA GLY A 225 -15.08 17.51 -1.86
C GLY A 225 -16.52 17.26 -1.43
N LEU A 226 -16.70 17.14 -0.12
CA LEU A 226 -17.93 16.59 0.49
C LEU A 226 -19.21 17.36 0.13
N VAL A 227 -19.18 18.69 0.10
CA VAL A 227 -20.36 19.50 -0.21
C VAL A 227 -20.82 19.25 -1.65
N GLY A 228 -19.89 19.26 -2.60
CA GLY A 228 -20.24 19.02 -4.00
C GLY A 228 -20.64 17.56 -4.26
N ALA A 229 -19.96 16.60 -3.62
CA ALA A 229 -20.38 15.20 -3.67
C ALA A 229 -21.79 15.01 -3.11
N PHE A 230 -22.14 15.69 -2.02
CA PHE A 230 -23.51 15.67 -1.48
C PHE A 230 -24.52 16.26 -2.46
N CYS A 231 -24.25 17.42 -3.05
CA CYS A 231 -25.13 18.05 -4.04
C CYS A 231 -25.25 17.25 -5.35
N ARG A 232 -24.21 16.52 -5.77
CA ARG A 232 -24.27 15.59 -6.91
C ARG A 232 -25.03 14.31 -6.59
N ALA A 233 -24.87 13.79 -5.38
CA ALA A 233 -25.62 12.64 -4.90
C ALA A 233 -27.11 12.98 -4.76
N TYR A 234 -27.45 14.20 -4.33
CA TYR A 234 -28.82 14.65 -4.15
C TYR A 234 -29.02 16.04 -4.77
N PRO A 235 -29.51 16.12 -6.02
CA PRO A 235 -30.13 17.33 -6.57
C PRO A 235 -31.19 17.91 -5.63
N ILE A 236 -31.56 19.19 -5.81
CA ILE A 236 -32.38 19.90 -4.81
C ILE A 236 -33.77 19.26 -4.62
N GLU A 237 -34.34 18.63 -5.65
CA GLU A 237 -35.61 17.91 -5.56
C GLU A 237 -35.45 16.59 -4.79
N ASP A 238 -34.40 15.84 -5.09
CA ASP A 238 -34.08 14.56 -4.43
C ASP A 238 -33.75 14.76 -2.95
N VAL A 239 -33.05 15.84 -2.60
CA VAL A 239 -32.69 16.14 -1.21
C VAL A 239 -33.92 16.47 -0.38
N ILE A 240 -34.90 17.17 -0.96
CA ILE A 240 -36.17 17.46 -0.31
C ILE A 240 -36.92 16.17 -0.04
N ALA A 241 -37.07 15.30 -1.05
CA ALA A 241 -37.77 14.03 -0.91
C ALA A 241 -37.09 13.07 0.09
N ALA A 242 -35.76 13.04 0.11
CA ALA A 242 -35.01 12.10 0.94
C ALA A 242 -34.85 12.56 2.40
N PHE A 243 -34.67 13.86 2.64
CA PHE A 243 -34.26 14.37 3.95
C PHE A 243 -35.18 15.42 4.56
N LEU A 244 -36.09 16.02 3.78
CA LEU A 244 -37.02 17.06 4.22
C LEU A 244 -38.50 16.81 3.83
N PRO A 245 -39.01 15.55 3.77
CA PRO A 245 -40.37 15.28 3.30
C PRO A 245 -41.45 15.78 4.26
N ASP A 246 -41.09 16.03 5.52
CA ASP A 246 -41.94 16.59 6.58
C ASP A 246 -41.83 18.12 6.68
N VAL A 247 -40.97 18.74 5.86
CA VAL A 247 -40.76 20.20 5.81
C VAL A 247 -41.35 20.80 4.54
N TYR A 248 -41.17 20.13 3.41
CA TYR A 248 -41.59 20.63 2.10
C TYR A 248 -42.37 19.58 1.31
N GLU A 249 -43.43 20.01 0.64
CA GLU A 249 -44.18 19.18 -0.31
C GLU A 249 -44.31 19.86 -1.68
N PRO A 250 -44.41 19.11 -2.79
CA PRO A 250 -44.55 19.70 -4.12
C PRO A 250 -45.81 20.56 -4.22
N SER A 251 -45.66 21.78 -4.71
CA SER A 251 -46.79 22.68 -4.95
C SER A 251 -47.56 22.30 -6.23
N ALA A 252 -48.78 22.80 -6.38
CA ALA A 252 -49.55 22.67 -7.62
C ALA A 252 -48.83 23.33 -8.82
N MET A 253 -47.97 24.32 -8.56
CA MET A 253 -47.16 24.97 -9.58
C MET A 253 -45.77 24.32 -9.67
N GLY A 254 -45.44 23.80 -10.86
CA GLY A 254 -44.16 23.15 -11.12
C GLY A 254 -42.97 24.07 -10.83
N GLY A 255 -41.92 23.53 -10.20
CA GLY A 255 -40.73 24.27 -9.77
C GLY A 255 -40.88 25.00 -8.43
N ARG A 256 -42.00 24.80 -7.73
CA ARG A 256 -42.23 25.33 -6.37
C ARG A 256 -42.65 24.24 -5.39
N TYR A 257 -42.38 24.52 -4.12
CA TYR A 257 -42.73 23.68 -2.99
C TYR A 257 -43.49 24.51 -1.95
N ASP A 258 -44.40 23.84 -1.26
CA ASP A 258 -45.14 24.35 -0.12
C ASP A 258 -44.32 24.09 1.15
N TYR A 259 -44.27 25.06 2.07
CA TYR A 259 -43.68 24.85 3.40
C TYR A 259 -44.77 24.36 4.35
N ILE A 260 -44.75 23.07 4.66
CA ILE A 260 -45.82 22.34 5.37
C ILE A 260 -46.27 23.03 6.68
N PRO A 261 -45.38 23.64 7.50
CA PRO A 261 -45.79 24.32 8.72
C PRO A 261 -46.49 25.67 8.55
N ALA A 262 -46.59 26.22 7.34
CA ALA A 262 -47.24 27.50 7.06
C ALA A 262 -48.66 27.32 6.49
N ASP A 263 -49.51 28.33 6.69
CA ASP A 263 -50.86 28.37 6.11
C ASP A 263 -50.86 28.80 4.63
N SER A 264 -49.70 29.22 4.11
CA SER A 264 -49.48 29.67 2.73
C SER A 264 -48.83 28.58 1.87
N SER A 265 -49.13 28.58 0.57
CA SER A 265 -48.61 27.63 -0.41
C SER A 265 -47.67 28.32 -1.42
N ALA A 266 -46.89 27.51 -2.15
CA ALA A 266 -46.00 27.86 -3.24
C ALA A 266 -44.90 28.89 -2.90
N GLY A 267 -44.46 28.97 -1.64
CA GLY A 267 -43.49 29.97 -1.20
C GLY A 267 -42.03 29.52 -1.27
N VAL A 268 -41.71 28.26 -1.57
CA VAL A 268 -40.34 27.83 -1.87
C VAL A 268 -40.17 27.70 -3.37
N VAL A 269 -39.16 28.39 -3.92
CA VAL A 269 -38.86 28.40 -5.35
C VAL A 269 -37.53 27.69 -5.59
N LEU A 270 -37.53 26.75 -6.54
CA LEU A 270 -36.33 26.10 -7.00
C LEU A 270 -35.74 26.80 -8.22
N TYR A 271 -34.43 27.04 -8.20
CA TYR A 271 -33.69 27.63 -9.31
C TYR A 271 -32.69 26.63 -9.87
N GLU A 272 -32.81 26.35 -11.17
CA GLU A 272 -31.91 25.49 -11.95
C GLU A 272 -31.72 24.07 -11.39
N GLY A 273 -32.64 23.58 -10.54
CA GLY A 273 -32.50 22.29 -9.84
C GLY A 273 -31.32 22.23 -8.85
N LYS A 274 -30.70 23.37 -8.55
CA LYS A 274 -29.48 23.48 -7.74
C LYS A 274 -29.70 24.25 -6.45
N TRP A 275 -30.65 25.17 -6.45
CA TRP A 275 -30.87 26.12 -5.37
C TRP A 275 -32.33 26.16 -4.95
N ALA A 276 -32.56 26.32 -3.65
CA ALA A 276 -33.85 26.62 -3.07
C ALA A 276 -33.83 28.02 -2.44
N TYR A 277 -34.93 28.76 -2.59
CA TYR A 277 -35.17 30.03 -1.93
C TYR A 277 -36.59 30.07 -1.36
N SER A 278 -36.72 30.39 -0.08
CA SER A 278 -38.03 30.46 0.58
C SER A 278 -38.51 31.90 0.78
N HIS A 279 -39.79 32.13 0.51
CA HIS A 279 -40.52 33.37 0.74
C HIS A 279 -41.37 33.34 2.03
N HIS A 280 -41.53 32.18 2.67
CA HIS A 280 -42.36 32.05 3.87
C HIS A 280 -41.67 32.67 5.08
N ALA A 281 -42.30 33.64 5.74
CA ALA A 281 -41.67 34.37 6.84
C ALA A 281 -41.23 33.47 8.00
N THR A 282 -41.92 32.35 8.23
CA THR A 282 -41.66 31.41 9.33
C THR A 282 -40.69 30.28 8.97
N ASP A 283 -40.29 30.15 7.70
CA ASP A 283 -39.34 29.14 7.25
C ASP A 283 -37.90 29.55 7.64
N PRO A 284 -37.10 28.66 8.27
CA PRO A 284 -35.66 28.89 8.48
C PRO A 284 -34.89 29.30 7.22
N ALA A 285 -35.32 28.85 6.04
CA ALA A 285 -34.72 29.14 4.73
C ALA A 285 -35.14 30.50 4.16
N CYS A 286 -36.07 31.18 4.82
CA CYS A 286 -36.65 32.43 4.34
C CYS A 286 -35.58 33.47 4.01
N GLY A 287 -35.62 33.97 2.77
CA GLY A 287 -34.70 34.99 2.28
C GLY A 287 -33.30 34.49 1.94
N ARG A 288 -33.04 33.16 1.97
CA ARG A 288 -31.72 32.56 1.73
C ARG A 288 -31.72 31.70 0.48
N LEU A 289 -30.71 31.87 -0.36
CA LEU A 289 -30.46 31.00 -1.49
C LEU A 289 -29.53 29.85 -1.05
N LEU A 290 -30.04 28.63 -1.00
CA LEU A 290 -29.37 27.47 -0.41
C LEU A 290 -29.23 26.33 -1.41
N ASN A 291 -28.05 25.70 -1.46
CA ASN A 291 -27.85 24.44 -2.16
C ASN A 291 -28.39 23.26 -1.33
N ALA A 292 -28.39 22.05 -1.88
CA ALA A 292 -28.90 20.86 -1.21
C ALA A 292 -28.25 20.59 0.16
N PHE A 293 -26.92 20.71 0.27
CA PHE A 293 -26.20 20.50 1.53
C PHE A 293 -26.62 21.52 2.60
N ASP A 294 -26.68 22.80 2.22
CA ASP A 294 -27.04 23.87 3.13
C ASP A 294 -28.53 23.84 3.50
N LEU A 295 -29.42 23.48 2.58
CA LEU A 295 -30.85 23.34 2.85
C LEU A 295 -31.07 22.30 3.96
N VAL A 296 -30.52 21.09 3.81
CA VAL A 296 -30.62 20.06 4.87
C VAL A 296 -29.97 20.54 6.17
N ARG A 297 -28.83 21.22 6.09
CA ARG A 297 -28.12 21.72 7.27
C ARG A 297 -29.02 22.61 8.13
N ILE A 298 -29.73 23.58 7.53
CA ILE A 298 -30.49 24.54 8.33
C ILE A 298 -31.74 23.92 8.95
N HIS A 299 -32.34 22.93 8.30
CA HIS A 299 -33.59 22.32 8.78
C HIS A 299 -33.34 21.18 9.75
N LYS A 300 -32.29 20.38 9.53
CA LYS A 300 -31.95 19.24 10.39
C LYS A 300 -31.14 19.64 11.62
N PHE A 301 -30.43 20.77 11.55
CA PHE A 301 -29.61 21.29 12.65
C PHE A 301 -29.91 22.78 12.93
N PRO A 302 -31.18 23.15 13.19
CA PRO A 302 -31.61 24.56 13.25
C PRO A 302 -31.07 25.33 14.45
N ASP A 303 -30.74 24.62 15.54
CA ASP A 303 -30.26 25.23 16.80
C ASP A 303 -28.74 25.41 16.85
N LEU A 304 -28.00 24.93 15.83
CA LEU A 304 -26.54 25.03 15.78
C LEU A 304 -26.09 26.32 15.08
N ASP A 305 -24.99 26.90 15.57
CA ASP A 305 -24.31 27.97 14.85
C ASP A 305 -23.73 27.47 13.51
N GLU A 306 -23.32 28.38 12.64
CA GLU A 306 -22.86 28.05 11.29
C GLU A 306 -21.73 27.01 11.26
N LYS A 307 -20.75 27.12 12.16
CA LYS A 307 -19.57 26.24 12.18
C LYS A 307 -19.93 24.88 12.77
N ALA A 308 -20.71 24.85 13.85
CA ALA A 308 -21.20 23.61 14.46
C ALA A 308 -22.16 22.86 13.52
N GLY A 309 -23.07 23.59 12.87
CA GLY A 309 -23.99 23.05 11.88
C GLY A 309 -23.28 22.50 10.64
N PHE A 310 -22.26 23.19 10.13
CA PHE A 310 -21.45 22.67 9.01
C PHE A 310 -20.74 21.36 9.38
N LYS A 311 -20.19 21.28 10.59
CA LYS A 311 -19.57 20.05 11.10
C LYS A 311 -20.57 18.91 11.23
N ALA A 312 -21.73 19.15 11.84
CA ALA A 312 -22.79 18.15 12.01
C ALA A 312 -23.32 17.66 10.65
N MET A 313 -23.54 18.57 9.69
CA MET A 313 -23.94 18.21 8.34
C MET A 313 -22.86 17.44 7.59
N SER A 314 -21.58 17.78 7.78
CA SER A 314 -20.47 17.02 7.20
C SER A 314 -20.42 15.59 7.74
N GLU A 315 -20.59 15.42 9.06
CA GLU A 315 -20.65 14.09 9.68
C GLU A 315 -21.87 13.29 9.23
N PHE A 316 -23.00 13.95 8.99
CA PHE A 316 -24.19 13.34 8.41
C PHE A 316 -23.94 12.88 6.96
N ALA A 317 -23.41 13.76 6.11
CA ALA A 317 -23.14 13.50 4.70
C ALA A 317 -22.13 12.35 4.48
N VAL A 318 -21.06 12.26 5.29
CA VAL A 318 -20.06 11.20 5.16
C VAL A 318 -20.62 9.80 5.50
N LYS A 319 -21.69 9.73 6.31
CA LYS A 319 -22.34 8.48 6.69
C LYS A 319 -23.42 8.03 5.70
N ASP A 320 -23.83 8.89 4.77
CA ASP A 320 -24.79 8.54 3.74
C ASP A 320 -24.14 7.63 2.69
N GLU A 321 -24.78 6.49 2.38
CA GLU A 321 -24.20 5.49 1.48
C GLU A 321 -24.07 6.00 0.04
N LYS A 322 -25.01 6.82 -0.47
CA LYS A 322 -24.93 7.37 -1.84
C LYS A 322 -23.74 8.33 -1.97
N VAL A 323 -23.54 9.18 -0.97
CA VAL A 323 -22.42 10.13 -0.92
C VAL A 323 -21.08 9.41 -0.75
N LYS A 324 -21.03 8.40 0.13
CA LYS A 324 -19.84 7.60 0.40
C LYS A 324 -19.38 6.81 -0.84
N LEU A 325 -20.32 6.19 -1.57
CA LEU A 325 -20.02 5.50 -2.83
C LEU A 325 -19.51 6.48 -3.88
N LEU A 326 -20.18 7.62 -4.06
CA LEU A 326 -19.77 8.64 -5.02
C LEU A 326 -18.36 9.18 -4.72
N LEU A 327 -18.06 9.47 -3.44
CA LEU A 327 -16.72 9.91 -3.03
C LEU A 327 -15.63 8.84 -3.29
N ALA A 328 -15.97 7.55 -3.15
CA ALA A 328 -15.05 6.46 -3.45
C ALA A 328 -14.80 6.34 -4.97
N GLU A 329 -15.86 6.39 -5.78
CA GLU A 329 -15.79 6.37 -7.24
C GLU A 329 -15.01 7.57 -7.80
N GLU A 330 -15.30 8.78 -7.31
CA GLU A 330 -14.57 10.00 -7.69
C GLU A 330 -13.08 9.89 -7.34
N ARG A 331 -12.75 9.27 -6.20
CA ARG A 331 -11.36 9.06 -5.79
C ARG A 331 -10.64 8.03 -6.66
N ILE A 332 -11.32 6.97 -7.08
CA ILE A 332 -10.77 5.97 -8.02
C ILE A 332 -10.55 6.63 -9.38
N ALA A 333 -11.57 7.31 -9.92
CA ALA A 333 -11.48 7.98 -11.22
C ALA A 333 -10.40 9.09 -11.25
N ALA A 334 -10.23 9.82 -10.14
CA ALA A 334 -9.15 10.79 -9.99
C ALA A 334 -7.78 10.10 -10.01
N ALA A 335 -7.62 8.98 -9.28
CA ALA A 335 -6.39 8.20 -9.30
C ALA A 335 -6.07 7.67 -10.71
N GLU A 336 -7.05 7.11 -11.42
CA GLU A 336 -6.87 6.61 -12.80
C GLU A 336 -6.48 7.73 -13.78
N LYS A 337 -7.08 8.92 -13.68
CA LYS A 337 -6.68 10.09 -14.48
C LYS A 337 -5.28 10.60 -14.18
N ASP A 338 -4.78 10.40 -12.96
CA ASP A 338 -3.40 10.75 -12.61
C ASP A 338 -2.39 9.75 -13.21
N PHE A 339 -2.79 8.49 -13.47
CA PHE A 339 -1.94 7.50 -14.14
C PHE A 339 -1.84 7.70 -15.67
N ASP A 340 -2.80 8.37 -16.31
CA ASP A 340 -2.93 8.45 -17.79
C ASP A 340 -2.34 9.73 -18.43
N ARG A 341 -1.45 10.46 -17.75
CA ARG A 341 -0.91 11.73 -18.27
C ARG A 341 0.39 11.56 -19.05
N SER A 342 0.30 11.63 -20.37
CA SER A 342 1.44 11.86 -21.28
C SER A 342 1.98 13.30 -21.11
N GLY A 343 2.99 13.49 -20.26
CA GLY A 343 3.66 14.77 -20.00
C GLY A 343 4.89 14.59 -19.10
N ASP A 344 5.71 15.64 -18.91
CA ASP A 344 6.88 15.60 -18.00
C ASP A 344 6.43 15.14 -16.60
N TRP A 345 7.00 14.03 -16.10
CA TRP A 345 6.63 13.44 -14.81
C TRP A 345 6.75 14.44 -13.65
N LYS A 346 7.63 15.44 -13.76
CA LYS A 346 7.77 16.51 -12.75
C LYS A 346 6.49 17.35 -12.59
N SER A 347 5.67 17.45 -13.63
CA SER A 347 4.39 18.16 -13.59
C SER A 347 3.30 17.38 -12.85
N GLN A 348 3.49 16.07 -12.66
CA GLN A 348 2.54 15.18 -11.97
C GLN A 348 2.80 15.12 -10.45
N LEU A 349 3.90 15.71 -9.97
CA LEU A 349 4.22 15.73 -8.54
C LEU A 349 3.20 16.58 -7.76
N ALA A 350 2.52 15.95 -6.81
CA ALA A 350 1.55 16.62 -5.94
C ALA A 350 2.24 17.63 -5.01
N ARG A 351 1.64 18.82 -4.86
CA ARG A 351 2.16 19.93 -4.06
C ARG A 351 1.17 20.37 -2.99
N GLU A 352 1.71 20.79 -1.86
CA GLU A 352 0.96 21.49 -0.84
C GLU A 352 0.61 22.92 -1.29
N LYS A 353 -0.30 23.59 -0.56
CA LYS A 353 -0.67 24.99 -0.83
C LYS A 353 0.52 25.96 -0.72
N SER A 354 1.56 25.59 0.02
CA SER A 354 2.82 26.32 0.14
C SER A 354 3.71 26.24 -1.11
N GLY A 355 3.37 25.36 -2.07
CA GLY A 355 4.17 25.08 -3.27
C GLY A 355 5.22 23.97 -3.09
N VAL A 356 5.45 23.51 -1.86
CA VAL A 356 6.36 22.40 -1.53
C VAL A 356 5.74 21.07 -1.97
N LEU A 357 6.55 20.09 -2.38
CA LEU A 357 6.05 18.75 -2.70
C LEU A 357 5.40 18.12 -1.47
N SER A 358 4.25 17.47 -1.68
CA SER A 358 3.56 16.74 -0.61
C SER A 358 4.34 15.49 -0.22
N ASN A 359 4.50 15.24 1.08
CA ASN A 359 5.14 14.05 1.63
C ASN A 359 4.22 12.82 1.48
N THR A 360 4.16 12.28 0.27
CA THR A 360 3.32 11.12 -0.09
C THR A 360 4.17 10.01 -0.70
N LEU A 361 3.73 8.76 -0.52
CA LEU A 361 4.35 7.61 -1.18
C LEU A 361 4.31 7.74 -2.71
N GLY A 362 3.21 8.27 -3.27
CA GLY A 362 3.04 8.45 -4.71
C GLY A 362 4.11 9.36 -5.33
N ASN A 363 4.38 10.52 -4.73
CA ASN A 363 5.46 11.41 -5.19
C ASN A 363 6.83 10.72 -5.15
N LEU A 364 7.13 9.99 -4.08
CA LEU A 364 8.42 9.33 -3.94
C LEU A 364 8.59 8.18 -4.95
N LEU A 365 7.53 7.41 -5.20
CA LEU A 365 7.50 6.41 -6.27
C LEU A 365 7.70 7.05 -7.64
N LEU A 366 7.07 8.19 -7.90
CA LEU A 366 7.21 8.89 -9.18
C LEU A 366 8.66 9.40 -9.38
N ILE A 367 9.27 9.97 -8.33
CA ILE A 367 10.68 10.41 -8.35
C ILE A 367 11.61 9.22 -8.63
N LEU A 368 11.53 8.17 -7.82
CA LEU A 368 12.42 7.02 -7.95
C LEU A 368 12.25 6.29 -9.29
N ASN A 369 11.03 6.29 -9.86
CA ASN A 369 10.77 5.65 -11.15
C ASN A 369 11.30 6.43 -12.36
N ASN A 370 11.40 7.76 -12.28
CA ASN A 370 11.67 8.61 -13.44
C ASN A 370 12.97 9.44 -13.36
N ASP A 371 13.56 9.64 -12.18
CA ASP A 371 14.88 10.26 -12.05
C ASP A 371 15.96 9.25 -12.46
N GLU A 372 16.71 9.56 -13.52
CA GLU A 372 17.72 8.67 -14.12
C GLU A 372 18.84 8.30 -13.14
N ASP A 373 19.17 9.18 -12.20
CA ASP A 373 20.18 8.93 -11.17
C ASP A 373 19.80 7.77 -10.23
N PHE A 374 18.51 7.43 -10.16
CA PHE A 374 18.00 6.32 -9.34
C PHE A 374 17.57 5.11 -10.17
N ALA A 375 17.81 5.10 -11.48
CA ALA A 375 17.42 4.01 -12.37
C ALA A 375 18.11 2.67 -12.04
N GLY A 376 19.35 2.73 -11.54
CA GLY A 376 20.12 1.53 -11.19
C GLY A 376 19.79 0.92 -9.83
N ILE A 377 18.76 1.40 -9.13
CA ILE A 377 18.21 0.74 -7.93
C ILE A 377 17.35 -0.44 -8.39
N ARG A 378 17.83 -1.67 -8.19
CA ARG A 378 17.20 -2.90 -8.68
C ARG A 378 17.30 -4.02 -7.66
N HIS A 379 16.30 -4.90 -7.58
CA HIS A 379 16.37 -6.09 -6.73
C HIS A 379 17.04 -7.26 -7.45
N ASN A 380 18.12 -7.79 -6.88
CA ASN A 380 18.81 -8.97 -7.40
C ASN A 380 18.18 -10.24 -6.83
N ARG A 381 17.46 -10.99 -7.66
CA ARG A 381 16.72 -12.22 -7.28
C ARG A 381 17.62 -13.41 -6.92
N LEU A 382 18.87 -13.43 -7.37
CA LEU A 382 19.82 -14.49 -7.02
C LEU A 382 20.35 -14.28 -5.58
N ALA A 383 20.66 -13.03 -5.24
CA ALA A 383 21.16 -12.64 -3.92
C ALA A 383 20.05 -12.31 -2.91
N ASN A 384 18.81 -12.13 -3.38
CA ASN A 384 17.66 -11.67 -2.61
C ASN A 384 17.92 -10.34 -1.86
N GLN A 385 18.56 -9.39 -2.56
CA GLN A 385 19.01 -8.11 -2.00
C GLN A 385 18.86 -6.99 -3.03
N ILE A 386 18.71 -5.75 -2.56
CA ILE A 386 18.75 -4.56 -3.42
C ILE A 386 20.19 -4.32 -3.85
N TYR A 387 20.38 -4.00 -5.13
CA TYR A 387 21.65 -3.59 -5.72
C TYR A 387 21.49 -2.16 -6.25
N GLY A 388 22.61 -1.43 -6.29
CA GLY A 388 22.65 -0.06 -6.75
C GLY A 388 23.78 0.16 -7.76
N ASP A 389 23.43 0.28 -9.04
CA ASP A 389 24.39 0.51 -10.12
C ASP A 389 24.30 1.97 -10.60
N ASN A 390 25.43 2.58 -10.98
CA ASN A 390 25.47 3.94 -11.57
C ASN A 390 24.72 5.03 -10.78
N LEU A 391 24.78 4.97 -9.44
CA LEU A 391 24.14 5.96 -8.55
C LEU A 391 25.00 7.23 -8.40
N PRO A 392 24.43 8.39 -8.02
CA PRO A 392 25.15 9.67 -7.97
C PRO A 392 26.13 9.80 -6.78
N TRP A 393 26.39 8.71 -6.05
CA TRP A 393 27.39 8.64 -4.98
C TRP A 393 28.28 7.41 -5.15
N GLU A 394 29.51 7.51 -4.67
CA GLU A 394 30.49 6.43 -4.77
C GLU A 394 30.14 5.24 -3.86
N ARG A 395 30.37 4.04 -4.39
CA ARG A 395 30.08 2.78 -3.71
C ARG A 395 31.25 1.81 -3.89
N PRO A 396 31.69 1.12 -2.81
CA PRO A 396 32.75 0.13 -2.90
C PRO A 396 32.27 -1.18 -3.53
N HIS A 397 30.99 -1.54 -3.37
CA HIS A 397 30.41 -2.80 -3.88
C HIS A 397 28.95 -2.61 -4.31
N PRO A 398 28.43 -3.43 -5.26
CA PRO A 398 27.05 -3.34 -5.76
C PRO A 398 25.89 -3.57 -4.75
N PRO A 399 25.97 -4.47 -3.74
CA PRO A 399 24.87 -4.69 -2.79
C PRO A 399 24.53 -3.44 -1.97
N TRP A 400 23.24 -3.14 -1.79
CA TRP A 400 22.75 -1.95 -1.06
C TRP A 400 23.10 -1.97 0.42
N ARG A 401 23.50 -0.82 0.98
CA ARG A 401 23.96 -0.66 2.36
C ARG A 401 23.15 0.42 3.08
N ASP A 402 23.25 0.45 4.40
CA ASP A 402 22.65 1.52 5.22
C ASP A 402 23.14 2.92 4.81
N ALA A 403 24.42 3.03 4.42
CA ALA A 403 24.98 4.27 3.89
C ALA A 403 24.29 4.71 2.58
N ASP A 404 23.87 3.78 1.74
CA ASP A 404 23.18 4.10 0.48
C ASP A 404 21.76 4.62 0.75
N THR A 405 21.06 4.09 1.77
CA THR A 405 19.81 4.66 2.26
C THR A 405 19.99 6.11 2.72
N ALA A 406 21.05 6.40 3.51
CA ALA A 406 21.34 7.75 3.95
C ALA A 406 21.66 8.70 2.78
N GLN A 407 22.43 8.24 1.78
CA GLN A 407 22.73 9.01 0.58
C GLN A 407 21.50 9.28 -0.27
N LEU A 408 20.62 8.29 -0.44
CA LEU A 408 19.34 8.45 -1.14
C LEU A 408 18.47 9.52 -0.47
N VAL A 409 18.31 9.43 0.85
CA VAL A 409 17.55 10.41 1.64
C VAL A 409 18.15 11.81 1.47
N ALA A 410 19.46 11.97 1.60
CA ALA A 410 20.13 13.28 1.45
C ALA A 410 19.99 13.85 0.02
N CYS A 411 20.08 13.00 -1.00
CA CYS A 411 19.93 13.41 -2.39
C CYS A 411 18.50 13.88 -2.69
N ILE A 412 17.50 13.10 -2.25
CA ILE A 412 16.09 13.45 -2.44
C ILE A 412 15.71 14.68 -1.64
N ASP A 413 16.17 14.81 -0.39
CA ASP A 413 15.89 15.99 0.43
C ASP A 413 16.42 17.28 -0.22
N LYS A 414 17.63 17.23 -0.78
CA LYS A 414 18.25 18.36 -1.48
C LYS A 414 17.52 18.77 -2.77
N ARG A 415 16.96 17.82 -3.52
CA ARG A 415 16.37 18.07 -4.86
C ARG A 415 14.85 18.24 -4.84
N TYR A 416 14.18 17.52 -3.96
CA TYR A 416 12.72 17.32 -3.98
C TYR A 416 12.06 17.64 -2.62
N GLY A 417 12.84 17.74 -1.54
CA GLY A 417 12.35 18.00 -0.19
C GLY A 417 12.16 16.74 0.65
N THR A 418 11.65 16.93 1.87
CA THR A 418 11.67 15.89 2.90
C THR A 418 10.48 14.94 2.81
N PHE A 419 10.78 13.64 2.81
CA PHE A 419 9.78 12.57 2.94
C PHE A 419 9.92 11.81 4.26
N SER A 420 8.87 11.12 4.67
CA SER A 420 8.89 10.31 5.90
C SER A 420 9.72 9.03 5.72
N ALA A 421 10.33 8.53 6.81
CA ALA A 421 11.11 7.28 6.80
C ALA A 421 10.30 6.09 6.24
N ARG A 422 9.02 5.98 6.62
CA ARG A 422 8.08 4.98 6.08
C ARG A 422 7.97 5.07 4.55
N ASN A 423 7.84 6.27 4.00
CA ASN A 423 7.70 6.43 2.55
C ASN A 423 8.99 6.01 1.84
N TYR A 424 10.16 6.38 2.36
CA TYR A 424 11.44 5.92 1.81
C TYR A 424 11.56 4.39 1.79
N GLU A 425 11.27 3.73 2.91
CA GLU A 425 11.33 2.27 3.01
C GLU A 425 10.40 1.59 1.99
N LEU A 426 9.14 2.02 1.94
CA LEU A 426 8.15 1.44 1.02
C LEU A 426 8.47 1.72 -0.45
N ALA A 427 8.87 2.96 -0.78
CA ALA A 427 9.18 3.34 -2.15
C ALA A 427 10.44 2.65 -2.66
N LEU A 428 11.50 2.60 -1.84
CA LEU A 428 12.75 1.91 -2.18
C LEU A 428 12.51 0.42 -2.43
N THR A 429 11.81 -0.25 -1.51
CA THR A 429 11.49 -1.68 -1.63
C THR A 429 10.66 -1.95 -2.88
N LYS A 430 9.59 -1.17 -3.10
CA LYS A 430 8.71 -1.34 -4.26
C LYS A 430 9.45 -1.10 -5.58
N VAL A 431 10.19 -0.01 -5.71
CA VAL A 431 10.88 0.33 -6.96
C VAL A 431 11.99 -0.66 -7.28
N ALA A 432 12.75 -1.09 -6.27
CA ALA A 432 13.76 -2.12 -6.46
C ALA A 432 13.12 -3.43 -6.95
N ASP A 433 12.00 -3.86 -6.35
CA ASP A 433 11.31 -5.10 -6.73
C ASP A 433 10.62 -5.02 -8.11
N ASP A 434 10.01 -3.88 -8.45
CA ASP A 434 9.45 -3.64 -9.79
C ASP A 434 10.54 -3.74 -10.89
N ARG A 435 11.79 -3.43 -10.54
CA ARG A 435 12.97 -3.52 -11.42
C ARG A 435 13.81 -4.77 -11.16
N ALA A 436 13.23 -5.78 -10.52
CA ALA A 436 13.94 -6.99 -10.13
C ALA A 436 14.52 -7.74 -11.33
N TYR A 437 15.69 -8.31 -11.14
CA TYR A 437 16.42 -9.03 -12.18
C TYR A 437 17.09 -10.27 -11.62
N HIS A 438 17.46 -11.19 -12.50
CA HIS A 438 18.22 -12.38 -12.12
C HIS A 438 19.50 -12.43 -12.96
N PRO A 439 20.69 -12.15 -12.38
CA PRO A 439 21.91 -11.91 -13.14
C PRO A 439 22.32 -13.10 -14.02
N ILE A 440 22.19 -14.34 -13.53
CA ILE A 440 22.56 -15.53 -14.32
C ILE A 440 21.50 -15.85 -15.40
N ARG A 441 20.22 -15.50 -15.22
CA ARG A 441 19.21 -15.72 -16.26
C ARG A 441 19.38 -14.72 -17.38
N GLU A 442 19.70 -13.45 -17.05
CA GLU A 442 20.09 -12.45 -18.03
C GLU A 442 21.36 -12.88 -18.77
N TYR A 443 22.38 -13.38 -18.06
CA TYR A 443 23.59 -13.95 -18.67
C TYR A 443 23.28 -15.11 -19.62
N LEU A 444 22.57 -16.15 -19.16
CA LEU A 444 22.19 -17.30 -19.98
C LEU A 444 21.34 -16.90 -21.19
N GLY A 445 20.45 -15.90 -21.04
CA GLY A 445 19.63 -15.37 -22.12
C GLY A 445 20.39 -14.49 -23.12
N GLY A 446 21.54 -13.95 -22.71
CA GLY A 446 22.45 -13.16 -23.54
C GLY A 446 23.60 -13.95 -24.16
N LEU A 447 23.69 -15.26 -23.94
CA LEU A 447 24.72 -16.11 -24.52
C LEU A 447 24.60 -16.16 -26.06
N PRO A 448 25.73 -16.32 -26.77
CA PRO A 448 25.71 -16.64 -28.20
C PRO A 448 25.07 -18.00 -28.44
N GLU A 449 24.59 -18.24 -29.67
CA GLU A 449 24.16 -19.59 -30.07
C GLU A 449 25.33 -20.58 -29.91
N TRP A 450 25.03 -21.79 -29.46
CA TRP A 450 26.05 -22.84 -29.35
C TRP A 450 26.60 -23.17 -30.73
N ASP A 451 27.91 -23.07 -30.87
CA ASP A 451 28.65 -23.29 -32.12
C ASP A 451 28.73 -24.76 -32.56
N ARG A 452 28.08 -25.67 -31.80
CA ARG A 452 28.03 -27.12 -32.03
C ARG A 452 29.38 -27.83 -31.85
N ILE A 453 30.37 -27.16 -31.29
CA ILE A 453 31.62 -27.79 -30.90
C ILE A 453 31.44 -28.32 -29.47
N PRO A 454 31.53 -29.64 -29.26
CA PRO A 454 31.40 -30.23 -27.92
C PRO A 454 32.63 -29.91 -27.09
N ARG A 455 32.42 -29.26 -25.93
CA ARG A 455 33.46 -28.83 -24.98
C ARG A 455 33.24 -29.38 -23.58
N ILE A 456 31.98 -29.48 -23.12
CA ILE A 456 31.70 -29.85 -21.73
C ILE A 456 32.16 -31.27 -21.40
N ASP A 457 32.09 -32.21 -22.34
CA ASP A 457 32.49 -33.61 -22.11
C ASP A 457 34.00 -33.74 -21.89
N THR A 458 34.81 -32.91 -22.58
CA THR A 458 36.27 -32.98 -22.52
C THR A 458 36.88 -31.93 -21.60
N LEU A 459 36.08 -31.07 -20.96
CA LEU A 459 36.58 -29.95 -20.17
C LEU A 459 37.61 -30.35 -19.10
N LEU A 460 37.32 -31.37 -18.28
CA LEU A 460 38.27 -31.83 -17.24
C LEU A 460 39.47 -32.57 -17.84
N ILE A 461 39.30 -33.20 -19.00
CA ILE A 461 40.34 -33.94 -19.72
C ILE A 461 41.35 -32.92 -20.27
N ASP A 462 40.85 -31.95 -21.05
CA ASP A 462 41.65 -30.97 -21.76
C ASP A 462 42.36 -29.98 -20.81
N TYR A 463 41.71 -29.56 -19.72
CA TYR A 463 42.23 -28.49 -18.84
C TYR A 463 42.88 -28.96 -17.54
N LEU A 464 42.59 -30.17 -17.09
CA LEU A 464 43.11 -30.70 -15.82
C LEU A 464 43.75 -32.09 -15.95
N GLY A 465 43.77 -32.69 -17.15
CA GLY A 465 44.41 -33.99 -17.38
C GLY A 465 43.66 -35.14 -16.71
N ALA A 466 42.33 -35.08 -16.64
CA ALA A 466 41.51 -36.24 -16.27
C ALA A 466 41.61 -37.35 -17.33
N GLU A 467 41.38 -38.59 -16.93
CA GLU A 467 41.34 -39.72 -17.87
C GLU A 467 40.12 -39.60 -18.80
N ASP A 468 40.32 -39.89 -20.10
CA ASP A 468 39.24 -39.87 -21.08
C ASP A 468 38.36 -41.14 -20.98
N THR A 469 37.44 -41.10 -20.03
CA THR A 469 36.48 -42.20 -19.81
C THR A 469 35.04 -41.73 -19.99
N PRO A 470 34.10 -42.63 -20.35
CA PRO A 470 32.67 -42.31 -20.39
C PRO A 470 32.14 -41.73 -19.07
N TYR A 471 32.71 -42.15 -17.94
CA TYR A 471 32.37 -41.63 -16.62
C TYR A 471 32.77 -40.16 -16.47
N VAL A 472 34.03 -39.80 -16.75
CA VAL A 472 34.53 -38.42 -16.64
C VAL A 472 33.75 -37.47 -17.53
N ARG A 473 33.48 -37.87 -18.79
CA ARG A 473 32.65 -37.09 -19.71
C ARG A 473 31.24 -36.86 -19.15
N ALA A 474 30.61 -37.93 -18.63
CA ALA A 474 29.25 -37.87 -18.10
C ALA A 474 29.14 -36.98 -16.86
N VAL A 475 30.03 -37.13 -15.86
CA VAL A 475 29.95 -36.33 -14.62
C VAL A 475 30.24 -34.85 -14.90
N THR A 476 31.17 -34.54 -15.80
CA THR A 476 31.47 -33.15 -16.19
C THR A 476 30.26 -32.49 -16.83
N ARG A 477 29.66 -33.12 -17.85
CA ARG A 477 28.43 -32.65 -18.51
C ARG A 477 27.30 -32.46 -17.51
N LYS A 478 27.00 -33.49 -16.71
CA LYS A 478 25.86 -33.47 -15.78
C LYS A 478 26.02 -32.40 -14.70
N THR A 479 27.24 -32.14 -14.22
CA THR A 479 27.49 -31.04 -13.26
C THR A 479 27.16 -29.67 -13.86
N LEU A 480 27.62 -29.38 -15.08
CA LEU A 480 27.34 -28.09 -15.73
C LEU A 480 25.87 -27.93 -16.11
N VAL A 481 25.26 -28.99 -16.65
CA VAL A 481 23.82 -29.00 -16.97
C VAL A 481 22.99 -28.84 -15.70
N ALA A 482 23.39 -29.44 -14.57
CA ALA A 482 22.69 -29.25 -13.30
C ALA A 482 22.79 -27.80 -12.78
N ALA A 483 23.91 -27.11 -13.03
CA ALA A 483 24.06 -25.70 -12.70
C ALA A 483 23.04 -24.85 -13.47
N VAL A 484 22.88 -25.09 -14.77
CA VAL A 484 21.85 -24.44 -15.59
C VAL A 484 20.44 -24.80 -15.10
N ALA A 485 20.20 -26.08 -14.83
CA ALA A 485 18.91 -26.58 -14.38
C ALA A 485 18.44 -25.90 -13.08
N ARG A 486 19.34 -25.67 -12.12
CA ARG A 486 19.00 -24.98 -10.86
C ARG A 486 18.67 -23.49 -11.04
N ILE A 487 19.15 -22.85 -12.09
CA ILE A 487 18.81 -21.45 -12.41
C ILE A 487 17.45 -21.34 -13.08
N LEU A 488 17.19 -22.21 -14.05
CA LEU A 488 15.96 -22.19 -14.85
C LEU A 488 14.78 -22.89 -14.14
N ASN A 489 15.07 -23.88 -13.31
CA ASN A 489 14.12 -24.57 -12.43
C ASN A 489 14.66 -24.62 -10.99
N PRO A 490 14.53 -23.52 -10.22
CA PRO A 490 15.00 -23.45 -8.84
C PRO A 490 14.50 -24.62 -7.98
N GLY A 491 15.42 -25.26 -7.27
CA GLY A 491 15.15 -26.48 -6.51
C GLY A 491 15.20 -27.78 -7.32
N ALA A 492 15.71 -27.75 -8.55
CA ALA A 492 16.04 -28.95 -9.30
C ALA A 492 16.90 -29.91 -8.46
N LYS A 493 16.47 -31.17 -8.42
CA LYS A 493 17.10 -32.21 -7.62
C LYS A 493 18.48 -32.54 -8.18
N LEU A 494 19.48 -32.49 -7.31
CA LEU A 494 20.85 -32.93 -7.59
C LEU A 494 21.37 -33.61 -6.32
N ASP A 495 21.59 -34.92 -6.41
CA ASP A 495 21.94 -35.76 -5.27
C ASP A 495 23.46 -35.95 -5.10
N SER A 496 24.26 -35.49 -6.06
CA SER A 496 25.69 -35.73 -6.14
C SER A 496 26.48 -34.46 -6.49
N ILE A 497 27.74 -34.40 -6.04
CA ILE A 497 28.69 -33.33 -6.38
C ILE A 497 29.91 -33.89 -7.11
N LEU A 498 30.46 -33.11 -8.03
CA LEU A 498 31.76 -33.37 -8.63
C LEU A 498 32.87 -33.04 -7.64
N VAL A 499 33.83 -33.95 -7.45
CA VAL A 499 35.00 -33.73 -6.61
C VAL A 499 36.28 -33.94 -7.42
N LEU A 500 37.06 -32.88 -7.58
CA LEU A 500 38.35 -32.95 -8.26
C LEU A 500 39.46 -33.33 -7.27
N ASN A 501 40.11 -34.46 -7.50
CA ASN A 501 41.24 -34.95 -6.71
C ASN A 501 42.55 -34.85 -7.50
N GLY A 502 43.56 -34.20 -6.94
CA GLY A 502 44.89 -34.15 -7.54
C GLY A 502 45.80 -33.19 -6.80
N LYS A 503 47.04 -33.04 -7.24
CA LYS A 503 48.05 -32.20 -6.58
C LYS A 503 47.59 -30.75 -6.42
N GLN A 504 48.11 -30.07 -5.39
CA GLN A 504 47.88 -28.64 -5.20
C GLN A 504 48.49 -27.85 -6.37
N GLY A 505 47.86 -26.73 -6.75
CA GLY A 505 48.40 -25.82 -7.76
C GLY A 505 48.08 -26.16 -9.22
N ILE A 506 47.38 -27.27 -9.50
CA ILE A 506 47.03 -27.70 -10.88
C ILE A 506 45.81 -26.97 -11.48
N GLY A 507 45.30 -25.91 -10.83
CA GLY A 507 44.20 -25.09 -11.37
C GLY A 507 42.77 -25.57 -11.09
N LYS A 508 42.55 -26.52 -10.15
CA LYS A 508 41.20 -27.03 -9.80
C LYS A 508 40.20 -25.92 -9.42
N SER A 509 40.54 -25.10 -8.42
CA SER A 509 39.71 -23.97 -7.97
C SER A 509 39.63 -22.87 -9.04
N THR A 510 40.72 -22.68 -9.80
CA THR A 510 40.76 -21.72 -10.92
C THR A 510 39.74 -22.06 -12.01
N LEU A 511 39.57 -23.35 -12.34
CA LEU A 511 38.56 -23.78 -13.32
C LEU A 511 37.15 -23.39 -12.87
N PHE A 512 36.77 -23.72 -11.63
CA PHE A 512 35.45 -23.39 -11.11
C PHE A 512 35.25 -21.87 -10.94
N SER A 513 36.28 -21.14 -10.54
CA SER A 513 36.26 -19.68 -10.48
C SER A 513 36.04 -19.04 -11.85
N LYS A 514 36.70 -19.54 -12.90
CA LYS A 514 36.47 -19.10 -14.28
C LYS A 514 35.04 -19.39 -14.75
N LEU A 515 34.53 -20.60 -14.49
CA LEU A 515 33.18 -20.98 -14.88
C LEU A 515 32.08 -20.17 -14.14
N GLY A 516 32.25 -19.97 -12.83
CA GLY A 516 31.30 -19.25 -11.99
C GLY A 516 31.42 -17.72 -12.07
N GLN A 517 32.55 -17.21 -12.55
CA GLN A 517 32.85 -15.77 -12.66
C GLN A 517 32.58 -15.04 -11.33
N GLN A 518 31.84 -13.93 -11.37
CA GLN A 518 31.41 -13.19 -10.18
C GLN A 518 30.40 -13.94 -9.29
N TRP A 519 29.83 -15.05 -9.76
CA TRP A 519 28.92 -15.92 -9.00
C TRP A 519 29.62 -17.16 -8.45
N TYR A 520 30.94 -17.12 -8.33
CA TYR A 520 31.74 -18.15 -7.67
C TYR A 520 31.99 -17.82 -6.19
N SER A 521 31.98 -18.84 -5.32
CA SER A 521 32.47 -18.71 -3.94
C SER A 521 33.17 -19.97 -3.46
N ASP A 522 34.23 -19.82 -2.68
CA ASP A 522 34.94 -20.86 -1.94
C ASP A 522 34.80 -20.70 -0.41
N SER A 523 33.92 -19.79 0.03
CA SER A 523 33.74 -19.40 1.44
C SER A 523 32.89 -20.36 2.28
N LEU A 524 32.33 -21.40 1.64
CA LEU A 524 31.46 -22.37 2.28
C LEU A 524 32.32 -23.43 2.99
N SER A 525 32.25 -23.45 4.32
CA SER A 525 32.91 -24.46 5.14
C SER A 525 31.90 -25.49 5.65
N ILE A 526 32.39 -26.64 6.09
CA ILE A 526 31.51 -27.70 6.61
C ILE A 526 30.91 -27.33 7.97
N SER A 527 31.59 -26.47 8.75
CA SER A 527 31.04 -25.92 9.98
C SER A 527 29.74 -25.15 9.73
N ASP A 528 29.63 -24.43 8.61
CA ASP A 528 28.46 -23.62 8.26
C ASP A 528 27.23 -24.51 7.98
N MET A 529 27.43 -25.73 7.49
CA MET A 529 26.35 -26.62 7.05
C MET A 529 25.46 -27.17 8.17
N LYS A 530 25.85 -26.93 9.43
CA LYS A 530 25.12 -27.37 10.62
C LYS A 530 24.01 -26.39 11.02
N ASP A 531 24.02 -25.17 10.50
CA ASP A 531 23.06 -24.13 10.87
C ASP A 531 22.57 -23.31 9.66
N LYS A 532 21.99 -22.14 9.92
CA LYS A 532 21.42 -21.24 8.90
C LYS A 532 22.48 -20.48 8.08
N THR A 533 23.74 -20.48 8.50
CA THR A 533 24.82 -19.73 7.84
C THR A 533 25.15 -20.29 6.47
N ALA A 534 25.10 -21.62 6.28
CA ALA A 534 25.33 -22.22 4.97
C ALA A 534 24.28 -21.77 3.94
N PRO A 535 22.96 -21.89 4.19
CA PRO A 535 21.94 -21.29 3.31
C PRO A 535 22.14 -19.79 3.02
N GLU A 536 22.51 -18.99 4.03
CA GLU A 536 22.81 -17.56 3.85
C GLU A 536 24.02 -17.34 2.90
N LYS A 537 25.08 -18.16 3.03
CA LYS A 537 26.26 -18.14 2.15
C LYS A 537 25.99 -18.68 0.74
N LEU A 538 24.94 -19.48 0.52
CA LEU A 538 24.54 -19.94 -0.81
C LEU A 538 23.94 -18.82 -1.67
N GLN A 539 23.32 -17.80 -1.04
CA GLN A 539 22.64 -16.73 -1.76
C GLN A 539 23.62 -15.91 -2.59
N GLY A 540 23.24 -15.57 -3.82
CA GLY A 540 24.06 -14.76 -4.71
C GLY A 540 25.07 -15.52 -5.57
N TYR A 541 25.26 -16.83 -5.34
CA TYR A 541 26.27 -17.63 -6.02
C TYR A 541 25.67 -18.74 -6.89
N TRP A 542 26.38 -19.12 -7.95
CA TRP A 542 26.03 -20.18 -8.90
C TRP A 542 26.82 -21.46 -8.63
N ILE A 543 28.12 -21.32 -8.37
CA ILE A 543 29.05 -22.42 -8.11
C ILE A 543 29.72 -22.15 -6.77
N LEU A 544 29.54 -23.07 -5.83
CA LEU A 544 30.22 -23.04 -4.55
C LEU A 544 31.22 -24.19 -4.45
N GLU A 545 32.48 -23.85 -4.22
CA GLU A 545 33.55 -24.80 -3.97
C GLU A 545 33.63 -25.15 -2.49
N LEU A 546 33.70 -26.45 -2.20
CA LEU A 546 34.15 -27.00 -0.93
C LEU A 546 35.62 -27.39 -1.05
N GLY A 547 36.50 -26.53 -0.55
CA GLY A 547 37.93 -26.79 -0.47
C GLY A 547 38.27 -27.84 0.61
N GLU A 548 39.39 -28.54 0.40
CA GLU A 548 40.06 -29.40 1.38
C GLU A 548 39.19 -30.55 1.95
N LEU A 549 38.47 -31.28 1.07
CA LEU A 549 37.64 -32.43 1.49
C LEU A 549 38.42 -33.56 2.20
N ALA A 550 39.76 -33.58 2.12
CA ALA A 550 40.62 -34.55 2.80
C ALA A 550 40.61 -34.44 4.33
N GLY A 551 40.43 -33.23 4.88
CA GLY A 551 40.49 -32.96 6.32
C GLY A 551 39.22 -33.34 7.10
N ILE A 552 38.18 -33.79 6.40
CA ILE A 552 36.81 -33.89 6.93
C ILE A 552 36.66 -35.09 7.86
N LYS A 553 36.14 -34.87 9.07
CA LYS A 553 35.82 -35.97 10.00
C LYS A 553 34.60 -36.76 9.50
N LYS A 554 34.51 -38.03 9.86
CA LYS A 554 33.37 -38.88 9.47
C LYS A 554 31.98 -38.29 9.78
N MET A 555 31.80 -37.64 10.94
CA MET A 555 30.52 -36.99 11.29
C MET A 555 30.17 -35.81 10.37
N ASP A 556 31.19 -35.15 9.84
CA ASP A 556 31.03 -34.01 8.94
C ASP A 556 30.63 -34.47 7.52
N VAL A 557 31.04 -35.69 7.10
CA VAL A 557 30.61 -36.31 5.83
C VAL A 557 29.09 -36.51 5.76
N GLU A 558 28.45 -36.98 6.83
CA GLU A 558 26.98 -37.13 6.88
C GLU A 558 26.26 -35.77 6.83
N THR A 559 26.85 -34.74 7.44
CA THR A 559 26.34 -33.37 7.37
C THR A 559 26.38 -32.86 5.93
N VAL A 560 27.51 -33.02 5.24
CA VAL A 560 27.70 -32.66 3.83
C VAL A 560 26.71 -33.41 2.93
N LYS A 561 26.55 -34.72 3.11
CA LYS A 561 25.61 -35.55 2.33
C LYS A 561 24.16 -35.08 2.49
N SER A 562 23.73 -34.79 3.72
CA SER A 562 22.40 -34.24 4.00
C SER A 562 22.23 -32.87 3.35
N PHE A 563 23.24 -32.01 3.48
CA PHE A 563 23.22 -30.67 2.93
C PHE A 563 23.14 -30.67 1.40
N ILE A 564 23.96 -31.44 0.68
CA ILE A 564 23.98 -31.50 -0.79
C ILE A 564 22.60 -31.84 -1.38
N THR A 565 21.90 -32.79 -0.78
CA THR A 565 20.63 -33.32 -1.32
C THR A 565 19.41 -32.40 -1.15
N ARG A 566 19.52 -31.30 -0.39
CA ARG A 566 18.38 -30.40 -0.23
C ARG A 566 18.06 -29.71 -1.55
N VAL A 567 16.76 -29.49 -1.79
CA VAL A 567 16.22 -28.77 -2.94
C VAL A 567 15.75 -27.35 -2.57
N ASP A 568 15.46 -27.13 -1.29
CA ASP A 568 14.92 -25.89 -0.75
C ASP A 568 15.52 -25.68 0.64
N ASP A 569 16.12 -24.52 0.86
CA ASP A 569 16.66 -24.12 2.15
C ASP A 569 15.63 -23.19 2.83
N LYS A 570 15.00 -23.69 3.89
CA LYS A 570 14.01 -22.93 4.68
C LYS A 570 14.66 -22.34 5.90
N TYR A 571 14.74 -21.02 5.97
CA TYR A 571 15.27 -20.31 7.13
C TYR A 571 14.61 -18.95 7.30
N ARG A 572 14.79 -18.36 8.48
CA ARG A 572 14.40 -16.97 8.75
C ARG A 572 15.63 -16.09 8.49
N PRO A 573 15.60 -15.19 7.49
CA PRO A 573 16.68 -14.23 7.28
C PRO A 573 16.97 -13.42 8.54
N SER A 574 18.20 -12.97 8.73
CA SER A 574 18.52 -12.03 9.81
C SER A 574 17.62 -10.80 9.71
N TYR A 575 16.92 -10.46 10.80
CA TYR A 575 15.87 -9.41 10.88
C TYR A 575 14.52 -9.73 10.19
N GLY A 576 14.39 -10.87 9.52
CA GLY A 576 13.12 -11.37 8.98
C GLY A 576 12.14 -11.79 10.08
N ARG A 577 10.84 -11.56 9.88
CA ARG A 577 9.79 -11.97 10.83
C ARG A 577 9.25 -13.38 10.55
N ALA A 578 9.29 -13.82 9.30
CA ALA A 578 8.79 -15.12 8.85
C ALA A 578 9.94 -16.06 8.45
N VAL A 579 9.65 -17.36 8.41
CA VAL A 579 10.53 -18.34 7.73
C VAL A 579 10.20 -18.29 6.25
N GLU A 580 11.22 -18.15 5.43
CA GLU A 580 11.11 -18.05 3.97
C GLU A 580 11.63 -19.35 3.32
N SER A 581 11.13 -19.63 2.12
CA SER A 581 11.56 -20.75 1.28
C SER A 581 12.53 -20.21 0.23
N HIS A 582 13.69 -20.85 0.11
CA HIS A 582 14.73 -20.51 -0.86
C HIS A 582 15.09 -21.76 -1.66
N PRO A 583 14.37 -22.04 -2.77
CA PRO A 583 14.72 -23.11 -3.69
C PRO A 583 16.13 -22.92 -4.22
N ARG A 584 16.92 -24.00 -4.28
CA ARG A 584 18.34 -23.91 -4.63
C ARG A 584 18.57 -23.51 -6.07
N GLN A 585 19.41 -22.50 -6.25
CA GLN A 585 19.80 -21.96 -7.55
C GLN A 585 21.30 -22.15 -7.86
N CYS A 586 22.04 -22.82 -6.98
CA CYS A 586 23.49 -23.02 -7.07
C CYS A 586 23.86 -24.50 -7.07
N ILE A 587 25.05 -24.86 -7.55
CA ILE A 587 25.65 -26.18 -7.36
C ILE A 587 26.83 -26.12 -6.41
N ILE A 588 27.13 -27.26 -5.80
CA ILE A 588 28.28 -27.44 -4.93
C ILE A 588 29.26 -28.36 -5.67
N VAL A 589 30.53 -27.97 -5.68
CA VAL A 589 31.65 -28.73 -6.22
C VAL A 589 32.71 -28.90 -5.14
N GLY A 590 33.54 -29.93 -5.24
CA GLY A 590 34.57 -30.22 -4.25
C GLY A 590 35.96 -30.22 -4.87
N THR A 591 36.95 -29.82 -4.09
CA THR A 591 38.36 -30.02 -4.45
C THR A 591 39.12 -30.64 -3.28
N THR A 592 40.11 -31.46 -3.60
CA THR A 592 40.96 -32.11 -2.62
C THR A 592 42.38 -32.29 -3.17
N ASN A 593 43.34 -32.28 -2.25
CA ASN A 593 44.76 -32.45 -2.52
C ASN A 593 45.30 -33.80 -1.97
N SER A 594 44.42 -34.74 -1.63
CA SER A 594 44.82 -36.01 -1.00
C SER A 594 45.17 -37.08 -2.02
N ASP A 595 46.45 -37.46 -2.04
CA ASP A 595 46.93 -38.61 -2.82
C ASP A 595 46.48 -39.96 -2.23
N GLY A 596 46.14 -39.99 -0.93
CA GLY A 596 45.66 -41.19 -0.22
C GLY A 596 44.14 -41.33 -0.17
N GLY A 597 43.41 -40.54 -0.97
CA GLY A 597 41.95 -40.46 -1.00
C GLY A 597 41.31 -39.66 0.14
N PHE A 598 40.00 -39.42 0.06
CA PHE A 598 39.28 -38.46 0.92
C PHE A 598 37.95 -38.98 1.47
N LEU A 599 37.44 -40.11 0.95
CA LEU A 599 36.19 -40.70 1.41
C LEU A 599 36.46 -41.63 2.60
N ARG A 600 35.95 -41.25 3.78
CA ARG A 600 36.07 -42.03 5.02
C ARG A 600 34.84 -42.89 5.33
N ASP A 601 33.75 -42.66 4.61
CA ASP A 601 32.53 -43.43 4.80
C ASP A 601 32.54 -44.69 3.96
N ILE A 602 32.10 -45.82 4.50
CA ILE A 602 31.89 -47.07 3.76
C ILE A 602 30.48 -47.15 3.16
N THR A 603 29.61 -46.18 3.49
CA THR A 603 28.23 -46.09 3.01
C THR A 603 27.93 -44.71 2.44
N GLY A 604 27.05 -44.64 1.44
CA GLY A 604 26.52 -43.35 0.96
C GLY A 604 27.49 -42.49 0.15
N ASN A 605 28.62 -43.04 -0.31
CA ASN A 605 29.59 -42.34 -1.17
C ASN A 605 29.06 -41.99 -2.56
N ARG A 606 27.91 -42.54 -2.96
CA ARG A 606 27.22 -42.24 -4.24
C ARG A 606 26.97 -40.74 -4.52
N ARG A 607 27.03 -39.90 -3.47
CA ARG A 607 26.85 -38.45 -3.52
C ARG A 607 28.11 -37.70 -3.95
N PHE A 608 29.22 -38.40 -4.11
CA PHE A 608 30.47 -37.83 -4.60
C PHE A 608 30.78 -38.48 -5.95
N TRP A 609 31.14 -37.67 -6.93
CA TRP A 609 31.71 -38.09 -8.20
C TRP A 609 33.19 -37.69 -8.19
N PRO A 610 34.08 -38.55 -7.66
CA PRO A 610 35.51 -38.28 -7.69
C PRO A 610 35.99 -38.31 -9.14
N VAL A 611 36.82 -37.35 -9.49
CA VAL A 611 37.59 -37.35 -10.73
C VAL A 611 39.02 -37.05 -10.38
N TRP A 612 39.91 -38.00 -10.63
CA TRP A 612 41.34 -37.77 -10.49
C TRP A 612 41.85 -36.92 -11.66
N VAL A 613 42.69 -35.93 -11.35
CA VAL A 613 43.25 -34.98 -12.30
C VAL A 613 44.77 -34.89 -12.10
N SER A 614 45.54 -35.13 -13.16
CA SER A 614 47.00 -35.09 -13.11
C SER A 614 47.56 -33.66 -13.05
N GLY A 615 46.83 -32.70 -13.63
CA GLY A 615 47.34 -31.38 -13.98
C GLY A 615 48.07 -31.33 -15.33
N GLU A 616 48.24 -32.47 -15.99
CA GLU A 616 48.88 -32.61 -17.30
C GLU A 616 47.81 -32.60 -18.41
N GLY A 617 47.04 -31.52 -18.46
CA GLY A 617 46.07 -31.26 -19.53
C GLY A 617 46.73 -30.75 -20.81
N LYS A 618 45.94 -30.70 -21.89
CA LYS A 618 46.32 -30.02 -23.14
C LYS A 618 46.47 -28.51 -22.93
N TYR A 619 45.69 -27.96 -22.01
CA TYR A 619 45.67 -26.55 -21.61
C TYR A 619 45.69 -26.44 -20.09
N ASN A 620 46.02 -25.26 -19.57
CA ASN A 620 45.89 -24.95 -18.15
C ASN A 620 44.54 -24.29 -17.86
N ALA A 621 43.99 -24.49 -16.66
CA ALA A 621 42.69 -23.92 -16.26
C ALA A 621 42.59 -22.38 -16.39
N TRP A 622 43.68 -21.63 -16.25
CA TRP A 622 43.69 -20.17 -16.42
C TRP A 622 43.60 -19.71 -17.89
N GLU A 623 43.88 -20.61 -18.85
CA GLU A 623 43.78 -20.38 -20.30
C GLU A 623 42.34 -20.57 -20.82
N LEU A 624 41.40 -20.94 -19.95
CA LEU A 624 39.98 -21.05 -20.30
C LEU A 624 39.41 -19.69 -20.70
N THR A 625 38.95 -19.61 -21.95
CA THR A 625 38.43 -18.38 -22.59
C THR A 625 37.03 -18.57 -23.19
N ASP A 626 36.70 -19.76 -23.69
CA ASP A 626 35.39 -20.10 -24.30
C ASP A 626 34.25 -20.34 -23.27
N ILE A 627 34.20 -19.58 -22.18
CA ILE A 627 33.24 -19.79 -21.07
C ILE A 627 31.79 -19.66 -21.56
N ASP A 628 31.51 -18.68 -22.41
CA ASP A 628 30.16 -18.46 -22.94
C ASP A 628 29.69 -19.64 -23.80
N GLN A 629 30.56 -20.23 -24.62
CA GLN A 629 30.23 -21.40 -25.44
C GLN A 629 30.05 -22.68 -24.60
N ILE A 630 30.79 -22.83 -23.49
CA ILE A 630 30.60 -23.92 -22.53
C ILE A 630 29.20 -23.84 -21.91
N TRP A 631 28.77 -22.65 -21.48
CA TRP A 631 27.44 -22.47 -20.92
C TRP A 631 26.34 -22.55 -21.98
N ALA A 632 26.60 -22.12 -23.22
CA ALA A 632 25.68 -22.28 -24.34
C ALA A 632 25.45 -23.76 -24.65
N GLU A 633 26.51 -24.57 -24.67
CA GLU A 633 26.38 -26.02 -24.82
C GLU A 633 25.58 -26.64 -23.66
N ALA A 634 25.90 -26.30 -22.41
CA ALA A 634 25.19 -26.82 -21.24
C ALA A 634 23.68 -26.45 -21.27
N LEU A 635 23.35 -25.24 -21.73
CA LEU A 635 21.98 -24.78 -21.91
C LEU A 635 21.23 -25.60 -22.98
N VAL A 636 21.86 -25.84 -24.13
CA VAL A 636 21.28 -26.70 -25.19
C VAL A 636 21.05 -28.12 -24.69
N LYS A 637 22.01 -28.69 -23.93
CA LYS A 637 21.87 -30.04 -23.34
C LYS A 637 20.74 -30.10 -22.31
N TYR A 638 20.59 -29.06 -21.48
CA TYR A 638 19.47 -28.95 -20.55
C TYR A 638 18.13 -28.91 -21.29
N GLN A 639 18.01 -28.07 -22.31
CA GLN A 639 16.80 -27.99 -23.14
C GLN A 639 16.51 -29.30 -23.89
N GLY A 640 17.57 -30.04 -24.24
CA GLY A 640 17.50 -31.39 -24.80
C GLY A 640 17.11 -32.49 -23.80
N GLY A 641 16.92 -32.16 -22.52
CA GLY A 641 16.46 -33.10 -21.49
C GLY A 641 17.54 -34.01 -20.91
N GLU A 642 18.82 -33.60 -20.92
CA GLU A 642 19.92 -34.35 -20.30
C GLU A 642 19.60 -34.71 -18.83
N GLU A 643 19.67 -36.01 -18.51
CA GLU A 643 19.45 -36.51 -17.15
C GLU A 643 20.56 -36.04 -16.19
N LEU A 644 20.22 -35.65 -14.97
CA LEU A 644 21.19 -35.14 -13.99
C LEU A 644 21.79 -36.23 -13.08
N PHE A 645 21.51 -37.52 -13.35
CA PHE A 645 22.00 -38.66 -12.60
C PHE A 645 22.69 -39.67 -13.52
N LEU A 646 23.52 -40.54 -12.94
CA LEU A 646 24.24 -41.59 -13.67
C LEU A 646 23.40 -42.87 -13.74
N THR A 647 23.51 -43.58 -14.86
CA THR A 647 22.82 -44.84 -15.14
C THR A 647 23.78 -45.83 -15.83
N GLY A 648 23.42 -47.12 -15.80
CA GLY A 648 24.17 -48.18 -16.48
C GLY A 648 25.66 -48.21 -16.11
N ASP A 649 26.51 -48.35 -17.12
CA ASP A 649 27.97 -48.50 -16.97
C ASP A 649 28.63 -47.30 -16.30
N THR A 650 28.12 -46.08 -16.52
CA THR A 650 28.67 -44.87 -15.88
C THR A 650 28.42 -44.85 -14.37
N LEU A 651 27.31 -45.44 -13.92
CA LEU A 651 27.04 -45.61 -12.50
C LEU A 651 27.96 -46.68 -11.88
N ALA A 652 28.22 -47.78 -12.60
CA ALA A 652 29.17 -48.80 -12.17
C ALA A 652 30.60 -48.23 -12.06
N ALA A 653 31.04 -47.45 -13.05
CA ALA A 653 32.31 -46.74 -13.02
C ALA A 653 32.39 -45.75 -11.84
N ALA A 654 31.31 -45.01 -11.57
CA ALA A 654 31.26 -44.11 -10.41
C ALA A 654 31.50 -44.84 -9.07
N PHE A 655 30.98 -46.06 -8.91
CA PHE A 655 31.24 -46.86 -7.72
C PHE A 655 32.70 -47.31 -7.60
N ALA A 656 33.36 -47.62 -8.72
CA ALA A 656 34.79 -47.92 -8.73
C ALA A 656 35.61 -46.69 -8.31
N GLU A 657 35.35 -45.53 -8.91
CA GLU A 657 36.03 -44.27 -8.58
C GLU A 657 35.80 -43.84 -7.12
N GLN A 658 34.59 -44.03 -6.59
CA GLN A 658 34.27 -43.78 -5.17
C GLN A 658 35.02 -44.72 -4.22
N ARG A 659 35.24 -45.97 -4.63
CA ARG A 659 36.01 -46.93 -3.85
C ARG A 659 37.49 -46.54 -3.85
N ASP A 660 38.03 -46.20 -5.00
CA ASP A 660 39.45 -45.87 -5.15
C ASP A 660 39.78 -44.52 -4.48
N ALA A 661 38.81 -43.62 -4.38
CA ALA A 661 38.87 -42.37 -3.62
C ALA A 661 38.65 -42.51 -2.10
N MET A 662 38.46 -43.72 -1.56
CA MET A 662 38.44 -43.94 -0.11
C MET A 662 39.78 -43.56 0.52
N GLU A 663 39.86 -43.35 1.84
CA GLU A 663 41.16 -43.16 2.49
C GLU A 663 41.94 -44.48 2.53
N ASN A 664 43.24 -44.44 2.23
CA ASN A 664 44.14 -45.59 2.35
C ASN A 664 44.36 -45.97 3.82
N ASP A 665 44.44 -47.26 4.10
CA ASP A 665 44.89 -47.82 5.38
C ASP A 665 46.17 -48.64 5.16
N ASP A 666 47.23 -48.35 5.92
CA ASP A 666 48.52 -49.05 5.80
C ASP A 666 48.43 -50.57 6.00
N ARG A 667 47.35 -51.05 6.63
CA ARG A 667 47.10 -52.48 6.88
C ARG A 667 46.43 -53.18 5.69
N GLU A 668 46.06 -52.46 4.63
CA GLU A 668 45.42 -53.04 3.44
C GLU A 668 46.20 -54.20 2.85
N GLY A 669 47.52 -54.07 2.73
CA GLY A 669 48.39 -55.13 2.21
C GLY A 669 48.34 -56.40 3.06
N LEU A 670 48.35 -56.26 4.39
CA LEU A 670 48.24 -57.39 5.32
C LEU A 670 46.92 -58.13 5.18
N VAL A 671 45.82 -57.38 5.02
CA VAL A 671 44.49 -57.95 4.83
C VAL A 671 44.37 -58.61 3.46
N ALA A 672 44.91 -57.99 2.40
CA ALA A 672 44.91 -58.57 1.05
C ALA A 672 45.66 -59.92 1.02
N GLU A 673 46.88 -59.98 1.56
CA GLU A 673 47.67 -61.22 1.67
C GLU A 673 46.92 -62.30 2.45
N TYR A 674 46.27 -61.92 3.57
CA TYR A 674 45.46 -62.85 4.36
C TYR A 674 44.22 -63.38 3.61
N LEU A 675 43.57 -62.54 2.80
CA LEU A 675 42.40 -62.93 2.02
C LEU A 675 42.74 -63.82 0.82
N ASP A 676 43.94 -63.66 0.26
CA ASP A 676 44.42 -64.44 -0.89
C ASP A 676 45.22 -65.70 -0.49
N ALA A 677 45.61 -65.83 0.77
CA ALA A 677 46.29 -67.02 1.28
C ALA A 677 45.43 -68.29 1.07
N LEU A 678 46.05 -69.32 0.48
CA LEU A 678 45.43 -70.63 0.31
C LEU A 678 45.36 -71.36 1.66
N LEU A 679 44.18 -71.91 1.96
CA LEU A 679 43.87 -72.59 3.21
C LEU A 679 43.98 -74.11 3.02
N PRO A 680 44.41 -74.87 4.05
CA PRO A 680 44.42 -76.33 4.01
C PRO A 680 43.00 -76.91 4.06
N GLU A 681 42.80 -78.14 3.59
CA GLU A 681 41.46 -78.78 3.53
C GLU A 681 40.76 -78.91 4.88
N ASN A 682 41.52 -79.06 5.96
CA ASN A 682 41.00 -79.17 7.32
C ASN A 682 40.88 -77.83 8.06
N TRP A 683 40.94 -76.70 7.35
CA TRP A 683 40.90 -75.35 7.95
C TRP A 683 39.72 -75.14 8.91
N ASP A 684 38.53 -75.61 8.54
CA ASP A 684 37.31 -75.45 9.34
C ASP A 684 37.31 -76.26 10.65
N ALA A 685 38.17 -77.28 10.75
CA ALA A 685 38.36 -78.08 11.95
C ALA A 685 39.49 -77.55 12.86
N MET A 686 40.26 -76.55 12.42
CA MET A 686 41.35 -75.97 13.20
C MET A 686 40.82 -74.99 14.25
N ASP A 687 41.43 -75.02 15.43
CA ASP A 687 41.27 -73.97 16.43
C ASP A 687 42.05 -72.70 16.06
N ILE A 688 41.80 -71.63 16.81
CA ILE A 688 42.44 -70.33 16.56
C ILE A 688 43.97 -70.38 16.66
N TYR A 689 44.54 -71.24 17.51
CA TYR A 689 45.98 -71.33 17.69
C TYR A 689 46.66 -71.90 16.45
N ARG A 690 46.14 -73.02 15.93
CA ARG A 690 46.64 -73.65 14.69
C ARG A 690 46.46 -72.76 13.46
N ARG A 691 45.34 -72.03 13.37
CA ARG A 691 45.13 -71.05 12.29
C ARG A 691 46.16 -69.93 12.32
N LEU A 692 46.43 -69.36 13.51
CA LEU A 692 47.44 -68.33 13.69
C LEU A 692 48.86 -68.81 13.37
N GLU A 693 49.20 -70.02 13.80
CA GLU A 693 50.49 -70.66 13.51
C GLU A 693 50.71 -70.81 12.00
N TYR A 694 49.69 -71.28 11.28
CA TYR A 694 49.71 -71.41 9.82
C TYR A 694 49.93 -70.06 9.11
N ILE A 695 49.18 -69.03 9.51
CA ILE A 695 49.25 -67.69 8.88
C ILE A 695 50.61 -67.02 9.13
N ARG A 696 51.18 -67.20 10.33
CA ARG A 696 52.46 -66.56 10.72
C ARG A 696 53.70 -67.27 10.19
N SER A 697 53.56 -68.51 9.72
CA SER A 697 54.67 -69.34 9.24
C SER A 697 54.50 -69.72 7.77
N PRO A 698 54.38 -68.74 6.84
CA PRO A 698 54.18 -69.05 5.44
C PRO A 698 55.37 -69.84 4.89
N GLY A 699 55.09 -71.04 4.35
CA GLY A 699 56.12 -71.89 3.74
C GLY A 699 56.87 -72.84 4.68
N ASP A 700 56.37 -73.06 5.90
CA ASP A 700 56.87 -74.14 6.75
C ASP A 700 56.74 -75.50 6.02
N PRO A 701 57.86 -76.20 5.71
CA PRO A 701 57.85 -77.47 5.00
C PRO A 701 57.18 -78.60 5.80
N THR A 702 56.95 -78.41 7.10
CA THR A 702 56.25 -79.35 7.99
C THR A 702 54.76 -79.01 8.17
N GLY A 703 54.31 -77.85 7.69
CA GLY A 703 52.92 -77.41 7.74
C GLY A 703 52.01 -78.05 6.68
N ALA A 704 50.69 -78.04 6.92
CA ALA A 704 49.71 -78.50 5.94
C ALA A 704 49.72 -77.57 4.70
N LYS A 705 49.74 -78.12 3.48
CA LYS A 705 49.72 -77.30 2.26
C LYS A 705 48.33 -76.72 2.01
N GLY A 706 48.26 -75.42 1.74
CA GLY A 706 47.03 -74.74 1.33
C GLY A 706 46.62 -75.08 -0.11
N SER A 707 45.34 -75.39 -0.31
CA SER A 707 44.74 -75.69 -1.62
C SER A 707 43.39 -74.99 -1.84
N ILE A 708 42.75 -74.51 -0.78
CA ILE A 708 41.40 -73.93 -0.81
C ILE A 708 41.49 -72.40 -0.77
N ARG A 709 40.79 -71.73 -1.69
CA ARG A 709 40.64 -70.27 -1.66
C ARG A 709 39.59 -69.86 -0.65
N ARG A 710 39.85 -68.81 0.12
CA ARG A 710 38.87 -68.23 1.06
C ARG A 710 37.68 -67.66 0.30
N GLY A 711 36.50 -68.26 0.45
CA GLY A 711 35.25 -67.79 -0.19
C GLY A 711 34.41 -66.82 0.67
N GLN A 712 34.60 -66.83 1.98
CA GLN A 712 33.92 -65.93 2.92
C GLN A 712 34.87 -65.50 4.05
N VAL A 713 34.61 -64.33 4.64
CA VAL A 713 35.38 -63.78 5.76
C VAL A 713 34.50 -62.91 6.64
N CYS A 714 34.80 -62.80 7.93
CA CYS A 714 34.19 -61.80 8.81
C CYS A 714 35.21 -60.84 9.44
N VAL A 715 34.72 -59.70 9.94
CA VAL A 715 35.56 -58.68 10.59
C VAL A 715 36.33 -59.24 11.79
N MET A 716 35.67 -60.06 12.61
CA MET A 716 36.29 -60.68 13.80
C MET A 716 37.40 -61.66 13.42
N GLU A 717 37.22 -62.36 12.31
CA GLU A 717 38.21 -63.29 11.76
C GLU A 717 39.46 -62.53 11.29
N ILE A 718 39.33 -61.42 10.56
CA ILE A 718 40.48 -60.56 10.19
C ILE A 718 41.15 -59.99 11.45
N TRP A 719 40.38 -59.51 12.42
CA TRP A 719 40.95 -58.96 13.65
C TRP A 719 41.78 -59.98 14.45
N CYS A 720 41.24 -61.19 14.60
CA CYS A 720 41.90 -62.24 15.36
C CYS A 720 43.03 -62.92 14.58
N GLU A 721 42.79 -63.30 13.33
CA GLU A 721 43.69 -64.14 12.54
C GLU A 721 44.74 -63.32 11.78
N CYS A 722 44.34 -62.26 11.07
CA CYS A 722 45.26 -61.41 10.30
C CYS A 722 46.07 -60.49 11.23
N PHE A 723 45.41 -59.79 12.16
CA PHE A 723 46.09 -58.84 13.06
C PHE A 723 46.58 -59.45 14.38
N GLY A 724 46.24 -60.72 14.66
CA GLY A 724 46.71 -61.43 15.85
C GLY A 724 46.20 -60.85 17.18
N LYS A 725 45.07 -60.13 17.18
CA LYS A 725 44.52 -59.45 18.36
C LYS A 725 43.50 -60.33 19.08
N SER A 726 43.30 -60.07 20.38
CA SER A 726 42.27 -60.78 21.15
C SER A 726 40.87 -60.31 20.76
N ARG A 727 39.90 -61.24 20.73
CA ARG A 727 38.50 -60.94 20.36
C ARG A 727 37.84 -59.92 21.28
N GLU A 728 38.23 -59.89 22.57
CA GLU A 728 37.67 -58.97 23.57
C GLU A 728 38.16 -57.53 23.38
N SER A 729 39.27 -57.33 22.64
CA SER A 729 39.87 -56.02 22.46
C SER A 729 39.30 -55.21 21.29
N ILE A 730 38.49 -55.84 20.43
CA ILE A 730 37.92 -55.17 19.26
C ILE A 730 36.92 -54.09 19.68
N LYS A 731 37.05 -52.89 19.13
CA LYS A 731 36.09 -51.81 19.29
C LYS A 731 35.28 -51.64 18.02
N LYS A 732 34.20 -50.88 18.13
CA LYS A 732 33.36 -50.49 17.00
C LYS A 732 34.15 -49.74 15.91
N ALA A 733 35.16 -48.97 16.29
CA ALA A 733 36.05 -48.27 15.37
C ALA A 733 36.90 -49.24 14.55
N ASP A 734 37.56 -50.21 15.19
CA ASP A 734 38.37 -51.23 14.50
C ASP A 734 37.53 -52.05 13.52
N SER A 735 36.32 -52.43 13.95
CA SER A 735 35.39 -53.16 13.08
C SER A 735 34.98 -52.37 11.84
N TYR A 736 34.98 -51.05 11.94
CA TYR A 736 34.62 -50.16 10.84
C TYR A 736 35.81 -49.95 9.90
N GLU A 737 37.02 -49.79 10.44
CA GLU A 737 38.26 -49.68 9.66
C GLU A 737 38.51 -50.94 8.82
N ILE A 738 38.33 -52.12 9.39
CA ILE A 738 38.43 -53.40 8.64
C ILE A 738 37.41 -53.46 7.50
N GLN A 739 36.18 -52.98 7.73
CA GLN A 739 35.19 -52.91 6.65
C GLN A 739 35.59 -51.89 5.58
N SER A 740 36.25 -50.79 5.96
CA SER A 740 36.78 -49.81 5.02
C SER A 740 37.83 -50.44 4.11
N ILE A 741 38.79 -51.16 4.70
CA ILE A 741 39.81 -51.95 3.98
C ILE A 741 39.13 -52.93 2.99
N LEU A 742 38.16 -53.73 3.47
CA LEU A 742 37.48 -54.71 2.61
C LEU A 742 36.72 -54.07 1.44
N ASN A 743 36.05 -52.93 1.66
CA ASN A 743 35.36 -52.23 0.58
C ASN A 743 36.35 -51.67 -0.43
N ARG A 744 37.47 -51.10 0.03
CA ARG A 744 38.50 -50.51 -0.83
C ARG A 744 39.23 -51.56 -1.67
N LEU A 745 39.62 -52.70 -1.08
CA LEU A 745 40.25 -53.81 -1.80
C LEU A 745 39.38 -54.33 -2.96
N GLY A 746 38.05 -54.20 -2.84
CA GLY A 746 37.11 -54.68 -3.86
C GLY A 746 37.04 -56.22 -3.91
N GLY A 747 36.14 -56.75 -4.73
CA GLY A 747 35.97 -58.20 -4.89
C GLY A 747 35.30 -58.93 -3.71
N TRP A 748 34.88 -58.22 -2.67
CA TRP A 748 34.15 -58.76 -1.52
C TRP A 748 32.83 -58.00 -1.32
N VAL A 749 31.73 -58.73 -1.19
CA VAL A 749 30.39 -58.14 -1.00
C VAL A 749 29.80 -58.55 0.33
N LYS A 750 29.07 -57.63 0.98
CA LYS A 750 28.34 -57.93 2.21
C LYS A 750 27.27 -58.98 1.93
N PHE A 751 27.25 -60.05 2.72
CA PHE A 751 26.17 -61.03 2.67
C PHE A 751 24.84 -60.38 3.06
N SER A 752 23.82 -60.50 2.21
CA SER A 752 22.51 -59.85 2.37
C SER A 752 21.38 -60.81 2.77
N GLY A 753 21.66 -62.08 3.04
CA GLY A 753 20.61 -63.06 3.38
C GLY A 753 20.13 -62.98 4.84
N GLY A 754 18.82 -63.16 5.03
CA GLY A 754 18.13 -63.20 6.33
C GLY A 754 17.79 -61.81 6.91
N LYS A 755 16.91 -61.75 7.93
CA LYS A 755 16.43 -60.48 8.56
C LYS A 755 17.52 -59.62 9.21
N THR A 756 18.67 -60.21 9.57
CA THR A 756 19.74 -59.54 10.32
C THR A 756 21.03 -59.35 9.52
N GLY A 757 21.14 -59.92 8.31
CA GLY A 757 22.37 -59.87 7.49
C GLY A 757 23.61 -60.50 8.15
N LYS A 758 23.41 -61.37 9.16
CA LYS A 758 24.49 -62.05 9.90
C LYS A 758 24.44 -63.55 9.65
N ARG A 759 25.61 -64.19 9.57
CA ARG A 759 25.78 -65.65 9.56
C ARG A 759 26.53 -66.09 10.80
N TYR A 760 26.24 -67.31 11.27
CA TYR A 760 27.05 -67.92 12.31
C TYR A 760 28.40 -68.32 11.71
N VAL A 761 29.48 -67.78 12.27
CA VAL A 761 30.86 -68.12 11.89
C VAL A 761 31.45 -68.96 13.03
N PRO A 762 31.96 -70.18 12.76
CA PRO A 762 32.61 -71.00 13.78
C PRO A 762 33.65 -70.19 14.58
N MET A 763 33.74 -70.42 15.89
CA MET A 763 34.61 -69.70 16.85
C MET A 763 34.25 -68.22 17.13
N TYR A 764 33.51 -67.56 16.24
CA TYR A 764 33.19 -66.13 16.36
C TYR A 764 31.69 -65.83 16.58
N GLY A 765 30.81 -66.83 16.45
CA GLY A 765 29.38 -66.68 16.64
C GLY A 765 28.70 -65.90 15.50
N PRO A 766 27.52 -65.28 15.72
CA PRO A 766 26.81 -64.52 14.70
C PRO A 766 27.55 -63.24 14.28
N GLN A 767 28.17 -63.27 13.10
CA GLN A 767 28.96 -62.17 12.55
C GLN A 767 28.38 -61.67 11.23
N GLN A 768 28.73 -60.43 10.88
CA GLN A 768 28.52 -59.92 9.53
C GLN A 768 29.61 -60.49 8.63
N VAL A 769 29.20 -61.15 7.55
CA VAL A 769 30.10 -61.88 6.64
C VAL A 769 30.20 -61.17 5.30
N PHE A 770 31.40 -61.18 4.75
CA PHE A 770 31.71 -60.75 3.40
C PHE A 770 32.02 -61.98 2.55
N ILE A 771 31.44 -62.05 1.37
CA ILE A 771 31.61 -63.16 0.43
C ILE A 771 32.36 -62.64 -0.78
N ARG A 772 33.26 -63.46 -1.30
CA ARG A 772 33.98 -63.16 -2.54
C ARG A 772 33.01 -63.03 -3.70
N ALA A 773 33.10 -61.96 -4.49
CA ALA A 773 32.11 -61.62 -5.51
C ALA A 773 31.96 -62.72 -6.58
N ASP A 774 33.04 -63.44 -6.89
CA ASP A 774 33.08 -64.61 -7.76
C ASP A 774 32.35 -65.84 -7.17
N CYS A 775 32.25 -65.94 -5.85
CA CYS A 775 31.50 -67.01 -5.17
C CYS A 775 30.01 -66.69 -4.98
N VAL A 776 29.57 -65.46 -5.28
CA VAL A 776 28.14 -65.08 -5.21
C VAL A 776 27.38 -65.54 -6.45
N LEU A 777 28.06 -65.59 -7.61
CA LEU A 777 27.50 -66.08 -8.88
C LEU A 777 27.22 -67.60 -8.89
N SER A 778 27.65 -68.34 -7.88
CA SER A 778 27.40 -69.80 -7.75
C SER A 778 26.29 -70.14 -6.74
N ILE A 779 25.49 -69.16 -6.30
CA ILE A 779 24.42 -69.36 -5.29
C ILE A 779 23.02 -69.13 -5.90
N ASP A 780 22.93 -68.61 -7.13
CA ASP A 780 21.67 -68.42 -7.88
C ASP A 780 21.54 -69.35 -9.12
N ASP A 781 22.19 -70.52 -9.10
CA ASP A 781 21.92 -71.65 -10.02
C ASP A 781 21.36 -72.86 -9.25
#